data_AF-A0A2D8USZ1-F1
#
_entry.id   AF-A0A2D8USZ1-F1
#
_cell.length_a   1.000
_cell.length_b   1.000
_cell.length_c   1.000
_cell.angle_alpha   90.00
_cell.angle_beta   90.00
_cell.angle_gamma   90.00
#
_symmetry.space_group_name_H-M   'P 1'
#
loop_
_entity.id
_entity.type
_entity.pdbx_description
1 polymer ?
#
loop_
_entity_poly.entity_id
_entity_poly.type
_entity_poly.pdbx_seq_one_letter_code
_entity_poly.pdbx_strand_id
1 'polypeptide(L)'
;MIPTEQAHKYISRFKKADLKKEDFHQFSAPYQKLGWVLTQLKKDQYNYYTASDLTASFAAPETMNPWSSKEGMQLGVFLFGEIQAPYLGMMWQLIDSLPYQEGYARKAFRSKASFQLLTKKINIFRRFLSLSRLGMGSLPLQEQLQYSTYYDRGNSYFFASIFTQKPELVAEVVVDIIQGEDEIGGVSHDLIKGLLLTPAQKNWELVGNLLLAAQRQEGLRQTILESLDETHLGALKYIINLILENDLARFSSVVRAVNVWFGFNWEAPKKATVNRILQLAQSLIHNSDKVDELLNSRDNIEVYVALWAVGIIDVDLANQKALNRVYQTENRDTKLAALYFVSQTGRTNTSIVDYFKKELGKDPAIDHWVILNLPQIELDTDLFQRVYEVAQAIENGKAQKSGKIFSWFDFQPTSESFFNFLINQANQEQLALLADDIDQLPSVYRENYIRKVFPNSHRYYWGKKSAPQPQADYDYERGSWKRNLAHQAIKNRNETVMATGIQLFYVMPLYEEDLTLAEELLSRKSKTLRSALIELVVHQPEPILQTTTLHLIEAKNVNQRLAGLEILSILDNDDQYPEFINQQIERYKARPKHSKNEQVFLDKFTKSEHANTFSTGFGAVDYSNLSPLYTPQPKFQTKINFFDKLGIVSSAGKSNKLSAFINPKKISEAVNNLIKRIHEQRNYEYEREGYQGETTTQLLGQGIHDIKELEDPTPLEELHNLPLAKLWIEWYEHSQLNDYEMYMAIRFIANANNPYSYYSTLIPFGKQYIPNLEALAIEHNPRSYYGKNQVYLKVLKRLFKV
;
A
#
# COMPACT_ATOMS: atom_id res chain seq x y z
N MET A 1 30.17 0.96 13.38
CA MET A 1 29.23 0.07 12.66
C MET A 1 29.95 -0.99 11.83
N ILE A 2 29.43 -2.22 11.86
CA ILE A 2 29.88 -3.36 11.03
C ILE A 2 29.05 -3.48 9.73
N PRO A 3 29.46 -4.29 8.74
CA PRO A 3 28.65 -4.57 7.56
C PRO A 3 27.28 -5.17 7.89
N THR A 4 26.22 -4.72 7.20
CA THR A 4 24.82 -5.15 7.45
C THR A 4 24.65 -6.68 7.35
N GLU A 5 25.31 -7.32 6.38
CA GLU A 5 25.26 -8.79 6.23
C GLU A 5 25.83 -9.53 7.44
N GLN A 6 26.91 -8.99 8.02
CA GLN A 6 27.54 -9.58 9.20
C GLN A 6 26.57 -9.50 10.40
N ALA A 7 25.91 -8.35 10.58
CA ALA A 7 24.89 -8.17 11.59
C ALA A 7 23.71 -9.13 11.39
N HIS A 8 23.16 -9.20 10.17
CA HIS A 8 22.04 -10.07 9.83
C HIS A 8 22.36 -11.55 10.05
N LYS A 9 23.56 -11.99 9.64
CA LYS A 9 24.05 -13.36 9.85
C LYS A 9 24.26 -13.71 11.33
N TYR A 10 24.60 -12.73 12.15
CA TYR A 10 24.73 -12.93 13.60
C TYR A 10 23.35 -13.15 14.23
N ILE A 11 22.40 -12.25 13.97
CA ILE A 11 21.05 -12.26 14.57
C ILE A 11 20.25 -13.49 14.11
N SER A 12 20.37 -13.89 12.84
CA SER A 12 19.61 -15.03 12.30
C SER A 12 19.92 -16.35 12.99
N ARG A 13 21.05 -16.48 13.70
CA ARG A 13 21.39 -17.68 14.50
C ARG A 13 20.41 -17.91 15.65
N PHE A 14 19.74 -16.85 16.08
CA PHE A 14 18.81 -16.87 17.20
C PHE A 14 17.34 -16.85 16.76
N LYS A 15 17.09 -16.97 15.45
CA LYS A 15 15.74 -16.95 14.88
C LYS A 15 14.88 -18.07 15.47
N LYS A 16 13.67 -17.72 15.90
CA LYS A 16 12.66 -18.66 16.42
C LYS A 16 11.81 -19.22 15.27
N ALA A 17 11.31 -20.44 15.43
CA ALA A 17 10.41 -21.09 14.46
C ALA A 17 9.09 -20.33 14.28
N ASP A 18 8.37 -20.54 13.18
CA ASP A 18 7.04 -19.95 12.99
C ASP A 18 6.01 -20.60 13.93
N LEU A 19 5.02 -19.82 14.39
CA LEU A 19 3.98 -20.27 15.32
C LEU A 19 2.72 -20.71 14.57
N LYS A 20 2.00 -21.68 15.13
CA LYS A 20 0.70 -22.18 14.67
C LYS A 20 -0.35 -22.04 15.76
N LYS A 21 -1.62 -22.29 15.44
CA LYS A 21 -2.73 -22.13 16.41
C LYS A 21 -2.60 -23.09 17.59
N GLU A 22 -2.12 -24.30 17.31
CA GLU A 22 -1.99 -25.39 18.26
C GLU A 22 -0.97 -25.10 19.37
N ASP A 23 0.04 -24.27 19.07
CA ASP A 23 1.07 -23.87 20.04
C ASP A 23 0.50 -23.06 21.22
N PHE A 24 -0.73 -22.54 21.06
CA PHE A 24 -1.42 -21.75 22.07
C PHE A 24 -2.37 -22.56 22.96
N HIS A 25 -2.58 -23.86 22.71
CA HIS A 25 -3.55 -24.67 23.48
C HIS A 25 -3.27 -24.74 25.00
N GLN A 26 -2.04 -24.44 25.42
CA GLN A 26 -1.64 -24.34 26.82
C GLN A 26 -2.16 -23.08 27.56
N PHE A 27 -2.71 -22.09 26.83
CA PHE A 27 -3.24 -20.85 27.39
C PHE A 27 -4.77 -20.87 27.43
N SER A 28 -5.36 -20.05 28.30
CA SER A 28 -6.81 -19.81 28.35
C SER A 28 -7.31 -19.12 27.08
N ALA A 29 -8.61 -19.24 26.79
CA ALA A 29 -9.19 -18.74 25.54
C ALA A 29 -8.90 -17.24 25.25
N PRO A 30 -8.94 -16.32 26.25
CA PRO A 30 -8.53 -14.93 26.03
C PRO A 30 -7.05 -14.79 25.60
N TYR A 31 -6.14 -15.53 26.24
CA TYR A 31 -4.70 -15.47 25.93
C TYR A 31 -4.33 -16.21 24.64
N GLN A 32 -5.08 -17.25 24.26
CA GLN A 32 -5.00 -17.82 22.90
C GLN A 32 -5.33 -16.76 21.86
N LYS A 33 -6.44 -16.02 22.06
CA LYS A 33 -6.83 -14.96 21.14
C LYS A 33 -5.78 -13.86 21.05
N LEU A 34 -5.25 -13.41 22.19
CA LEU A 34 -4.15 -12.44 22.21
C LEU A 34 -2.94 -12.95 21.42
N GLY A 35 -2.54 -14.20 21.64
CA GLY A 35 -1.48 -14.87 20.89
C GLY A 35 -1.72 -14.85 19.37
N TRP A 36 -2.91 -15.25 18.92
CA TRP A 36 -3.28 -15.26 17.51
C TRP A 36 -3.33 -13.87 16.88
N VAL A 37 -3.82 -12.87 17.62
CA VAL A 37 -3.83 -11.47 17.20
C VAL A 37 -2.40 -10.96 17.02
N LEU A 38 -1.50 -11.20 17.97
CA LEU A 38 -0.12 -10.73 17.91
C LEU A 38 0.74 -11.44 16.85
N THR A 39 0.48 -12.72 16.61
CA THR A 39 1.19 -13.52 15.59
C THR A 39 0.62 -13.40 14.19
N GLN A 40 -0.46 -12.63 14.00
CA GLN A 40 -1.16 -12.49 12.73
C GLN A 40 -1.55 -13.85 12.12
N LEU A 41 -2.06 -14.75 12.96
CA LEU A 41 -2.62 -16.00 12.45
C LEU A 41 -3.93 -15.76 11.71
N LYS A 42 -4.16 -16.57 10.67
CA LYS A 42 -5.37 -16.50 9.84
C LYS A 42 -6.56 -17.15 10.55
N LYS A 43 -7.73 -16.51 10.49
CA LYS A 43 -9.02 -17.11 10.82
C LYS A 43 -9.41 -18.11 9.74
N ASP A 44 -9.36 -17.65 8.49
CA ASP A 44 -9.68 -18.36 7.25
C ASP A 44 -8.75 -17.90 6.11
N GLN A 45 -9.05 -18.22 4.85
CA GLN A 45 -8.18 -17.90 3.70
C GLN A 45 -7.84 -16.41 3.58
N TYR A 46 -8.76 -15.51 3.97
CA TYR A 46 -8.69 -14.07 3.73
C TYR A 46 -8.65 -13.22 5.00
N ASN A 47 -9.12 -13.74 6.14
CA ASN A 47 -9.25 -12.97 7.36
C ASN A 47 -8.18 -13.29 8.41
N TYR A 48 -7.72 -12.26 9.12
CA TYR A 48 -6.79 -12.36 10.23
C TYR A 48 -7.48 -12.03 11.56
N TYR A 49 -6.90 -12.46 12.68
CA TYR A 49 -7.31 -11.96 13.99
C TYR A 49 -6.91 -10.48 14.16
N THR A 50 -7.78 -9.69 14.79
CA THR A 50 -7.68 -8.22 14.92
C THR A 50 -7.95 -7.77 16.36
N ALA A 51 -7.78 -6.48 16.65
CA ALA A 51 -8.12 -5.91 17.96
C ALA A 51 -9.60 -6.12 18.32
N SER A 52 -10.51 -6.13 17.34
CA SER A 52 -11.94 -6.43 17.54
C SER A 52 -12.20 -7.84 18.06
N ASP A 53 -11.27 -8.78 17.87
CA ASP A 53 -11.41 -10.12 18.44
C ASP A 53 -11.07 -10.15 19.94
N LEU A 54 -10.28 -9.20 20.42
CA LEU A 54 -9.95 -9.07 21.83
C LEU A 54 -11.10 -8.48 22.63
N THR A 55 -11.88 -7.58 22.02
CA THR A 55 -13.05 -6.97 22.68
C THR A 55 -14.14 -7.96 23.02
N ALA A 56 -14.24 -9.06 22.26
CA ALA A 56 -15.13 -10.17 22.58
C ALA A 56 -14.57 -11.13 23.65
N SER A 57 -13.27 -11.05 23.97
CA SER A 57 -12.56 -12.06 24.78
C SER A 57 -12.09 -11.56 26.15
N PHE A 58 -11.87 -10.26 26.32
CA PHE A 58 -11.45 -9.65 27.58
C PHE A 58 -12.49 -8.64 28.07
N ALA A 59 -12.67 -8.54 29.40
CA ALA A 59 -13.45 -7.46 29.99
C ALA A 59 -12.65 -6.14 29.94
N ALA A 60 -13.25 -5.07 29.41
CA ALA A 60 -12.64 -3.73 29.28
C ALA A 60 -11.24 -3.75 28.63
N PRO A 61 -11.12 -4.27 27.39
CA PRO A 61 -9.85 -4.48 26.69
C PRO A 61 -9.08 -3.18 26.45
N GLU A 62 -9.75 -2.03 26.42
CA GLU A 62 -9.14 -0.71 26.21
C GLU A 62 -8.32 -0.25 27.42
N THR A 63 -8.71 -0.68 28.62
CA THR A 63 -8.08 -0.27 29.89
C THR A 63 -7.22 -1.34 30.54
N MET A 64 -7.33 -2.60 30.09
CA MET A 64 -6.56 -3.69 30.69
C MET A 64 -5.07 -3.64 30.33
N ASN A 65 -4.24 -4.30 31.13
CA ASN A 65 -2.88 -4.66 30.75
C ASN A 65 -2.77 -6.20 30.69
N PRO A 66 -2.69 -6.82 29.50
CA PRO A 66 -2.66 -8.27 29.40
C PRO A 66 -1.37 -8.87 29.98
N TRP A 67 -0.31 -8.10 30.13
CA TRP A 67 1.00 -8.60 30.55
C TRP A 67 1.21 -8.55 32.07
N SER A 68 0.29 -7.95 32.83
CA SER A 68 0.41 -7.84 34.30
C SER A 68 -0.03 -9.10 35.03
N SER A 69 -0.75 -10.02 34.38
CA SER A 69 -1.16 -11.29 34.97
C SER A 69 -0.05 -12.35 34.89
N LYS A 70 -0.12 -13.37 35.75
CA LYS A 70 0.80 -14.52 35.69
C LYS A 70 0.76 -15.23 34.33
N GLU A 71 -0.45 -15.47 33.80
CA GLU A 71 -0.64 -16.11 32.49
C GLU A 71 -0.13 -15.21 31.34
N GLY A 72 -0.34 -13.90 31.45
CA GLY A 72 0.18 -12.92 30.52
C GLY A 72 1.71 -12.90 30.47
N MET A 73 2.37 -12.97 31.62
CA MET A 73 3.83 -13.10 31.68
C MET A 73 4.31 -14.42 31.05
N GLN A 74 3.61 -15.53 31.30
CA GLN A 74 3.92 -16.82 30.65
C GLN A 74 3.80 -16.74 29.12
N LEU A 75 2.73 -16.11 28.61
CA LEU A 75 2.57 -15.85 27.18
C LEU A 75 3.67 -14.92 26.66
N GLY A 76 4.05 -13.90 27.43
CA GLY A 76 5.13 -12.98 27.11
C GLY A 76 6.48 -13.69 26.94
N VAL A 77 6.83 -14.58 27.87
CA VAL A 77 8.04 -15.41 27.79
C VAL A 77 7.98 -16.34 26.57
N PHE A 78 6.82 -16.98 26.33
CA PHE A 78 6.62 -17.85 25.17
C PHE A 78 6.82 -17.12 23.82
N LEU A 79 6.27 -15.90 23.71
CA LEU A 79 6.30 -15.13 22.47
C LEU A 79 7.63 -14.40 22.25
N PHE A 80 8.10 -13.67 23.27
CA PHE A 80 9.21 -12.71 23.18
C PHE A 80 10.51 -13.24 23.80
N GLY A 81 10.44 -14.21 24.72
CA GLY A 81 11.60 -14.73 25.46
C GLY A 81 11.83 -14.02 26.80
N GLU A 82 12.68 -14.63 27.63
CA GLU A 82 12.90 -14.21 29.03
C GLU A 82 13.52 -12.81 29.18
N ILE A 83 14.27 -12.35 28.17
CA ILE A 83 14.94 -11.04 28.22
C ILE A 83 13.93 -9.90 28.02
N GLN A 84 12.99 -10.07 27.09
CA GLN A 84 12.05 -9.01 26.70
C GLN A 84 10.74 -9.06 27.52
N ALA A 85 10.29 -10.26 27.91
CA ALA A 85 9.02 -10.46 28.61
C ALA A 85 8.81 -9.56 29.86
N PRO A 86 9.83 -9.31 30.71
CA PRO A 86 9.67 -8.47 31.90
C PRO A 86 9.25 -7.02 31.60
N TYR A 87 9.55 -6.51 30.39
CA TYR A 87 9.29 -5.13 30.01
C TYR A 87 7.93 -4.93 29.32
N LEU A 88 7.23 -6.00 28.93
CA LEU A 88 5.99 -5.92 28.14
C LEU A 88 4.87 -5.17 28.87
N GLY A 89 4.74 -5.36 30.18
CA GLY A 89 3.74 -4.67 31.00
C GLY A 89 3.95 -3.15 31.03
N MET A 90 5.20 -2.71 31.22
CA MET A 90 5.54 -1.28 31.20
C MET A 90 5.42 -0.70 29.81
N MET A 91 5.87 -1.43 28.78
CA MET A 91 5.72 -1.01 27.39
C MET A 91 4.24 -0.77 27.03
N TRP A 92 3.35 -1.65 27.50
CA TRP A 92 1.90 -1.49 27.31
C TRP A 92 1.35 -0.24 28.00
N GLN A 93 1.78 0.01 29.24
CA GLN A 93 1.36 1.17 30.03
C GLN A 93 1.94 2.48 29.50
N LEU A 94 3.19 2.49 29.02
CA LEU A 94 3.81 3.65 28.40
C LEU A 94 2.97 4.18 27.25
N ILE A 95 2.47 3.28 26.40
CA ILE A 95 1.66 3.63 25.23
C ILE A 95 0.35 4.36 25.63
N ASP A 96 -0.18 4.14 26.83
CA ASP A 96 -1.37 4.86 27.32
C ASP A 96 -1.17 6.37 27.47
N SER A 97 0.07 6.81 27.65
CA SER A 97 0.43 8.23 27.81
C SER A 97 0.82 8.93 26.49
N LEU A 98 0.85 8.19 25.39
CA LEU A 98 1.35 8.67 24.10
C LEU A 98 0.22 9.04 23.14
N PRO A 99 0.51 9.81 22.08
CA PRO A 99 -0.48 10.12 21.05
C PRO A 99 -1.13 8.87 20.46
N TYR A 100 -2.43 8.88 20.18
CA TYR A 100 -3.15 7.68 19.72
C TYR A 100 -3.05 7.44 18.22
N GLN A 101 -2.75 8.48 17.43
CA GLN A 101 -2.63 8.36 15.97
C GLN A 101 -1.30 7.70 15.57
N GLU A 102 -1.30 7.09 14.38
CA GLU A 102 -0.12 6.48 13.75
C GLU A 102 -0.11 6.69 12.22
N GLY A 103 1.03 6.48 11.57
CA GLY A 103 1.18 6.59 10.11
C GLY A 103 1.54 7.99 9.60
N TYR A 104 1.51 8.17 8.29
CA TYR A 104 2.01 9.39 7.62
C TYR A 104 1.24 10.67 7.99
N ALA A 105 -0.06 10.55 8.29
CA ALA A 105 -0.94 11.68 8.58
C ALA A 105 -1.12 11.95 10.09
N ARG A 106 -0.40 11.26 10.98
CA ARG A 106 -0.56 11.37 12.44
C ARG A 106 -0.30 12.79 12.97
N LYS A 107 -0.82 13.05 14.18
CA LYS A 107 -0.68 14.28 14.95
C LYS A 107 -0.38 13.92 16.41
N ALA A 108 0.09 14.89 17.18
CA ALA A 108 0.48 14.70 18.58
C ALA A 108 -0.70 14.57 19.58
N PHE A 109 -1.91 14.24 19.11
CA PHE A 109 -3.12 14.21 19.94
C PHE A 109 -3.19 12.99 20.84
N ARG A 110 -3.61 13.20 22.09
CA ARG A 110 -3.78 12.16 23.11
C ARG A 110 -5.25 11.92 23.39
N SER A 111 -5.61 10.67 23.61
CA SER A 111 -6.97 10.28 23.99
C SER A 111 -6.92 9.46 25.27
N LYS A 112 -8.04 9.42 25.99
CA LYS A 112 -8.26 8.40 27.02
C LYS A 112 -8.23 7.01 26.37
N ALA A 113 -8.14 5.98 27.21
CA ALA A 113 -8.23 4.58 26.76
C ALA A 113 -9.37 4.41 25.75
N SER A 114 -9.04 3.92 24.56
CA SER A 114 -9.96 3.83 23.42
C SER A 114 -9.59 2.67 22.50
N PHE A 115 -10.55 2.23 21.68
CA PHE A 115 -10.33 1.16 20.71
C PHE A 115 -9.23 1.49 19.69
N GLN A 116 -9.09 2.77 19.32
CA GLN A 116 -8.01 3.26 18.45
C GLN A 116 -6.64 3.06 19.11
N LEU A 117 -6.52 3.42 20.40
CA LEU A 117 -5.29 3.23 21.16
C LEU A 117 -4.97 1.75 21.37
N LEU A 118 -5.97 0.91 21.63
CA LEU A 118 -5.81 -0.56 21.68
C LEU A 118 -5.28 -1.10 20.35
N THR A 119 -5.83 -0.65 19.23
CA THR A 119 -5.36 -1.04 17.88
C THR A 119 -3.90 -0.65 17.67
N LYS A 120 -3.52 0.57 18.06
CA LYS A 120 -2.12 1.04 18.02
C LYS A 120 -1.21 0.15 18.87
N LYS A 121 -1.60 -0.18 20.11
CA LYS A 121 -0.83 -1.11 20.98
C LYS A 121 -0.60 -2.45 20.28
N ILE A 122 -1.65 -3.05 19.73
CA ILE A 122 -1.54 -4.33 19.02
C ILE A 122 -0.59 -4.24 17.82
N ASN A 123 -0.67 -3.18 17.02
CA ASN A 123 0.21 -2.97 15.87
C ASN A 123 1.68 -2.76 16.28
N ILE A 124 1.93 -2.08 17.40
CA ILE A 124 3.28 -1.95 17.98
C ILE A 124 3.80 -3.32 18.42
N PHE A 125 3.03 -4.09 19.20
CA PHE A 125 3.46 -5.40 19.70
C PHE A 125 3.65 -6.43 18.58
N ARG A 126 2.89 -6.36 17.48
CA ARG A 126 3.09 -7.18 16.27
C ARG A 126 4.45 -6.94 15.63
N ARG A 127 4.80 -5.66 15.40
CA ARG A 127 6.10 -5.26 14.83
C ARG A 127 7.24 -5.71 15.74
N PHE A 128 7.11 -5.43 17.04
CA PHE A 128 8.09 -5.83 18.04
C PHE A 128 8.27 -7.36 18.10
N LEU A 129 7.17 -8.12 18.08
CA LEU A 129 7.20 -9.59 18.07
C LEU A 129 7.90 -10.13 16.81
N SER A 130 7.61 -9.55 15.64
CA SER A 130 8.25 -9.95 14.40
C SER A 130 9.78 -9.83 14.50
N LEU A 131 10.29 -8.68 14.97
CA LEU A 131 11.74 -8.47 15.18
C LEU A 131 12.31 -9.39 16.26
N SER A 132 11.60 -9.53 17.39
CA SER A 132 11.97 -10.44 18.49
C SER A 132 12.24 -11.86 17.96
N ARG A 133 11.34 -12.37 17.13
CA ARG A 133 11.42 -13.73 16.57
C ARG A 133 12.43 -13.90 15.44
N LEU A 134 12.87 -12.82 14.78
CA LEU A 134 14.00 -12.86 13.84
C LEU A 134 15.33 -13.16 14.53
N GLY A 135 15.39 -13.04 15.85
CA GLY A 135 16.53 -13.40 16.68
C GLY A 135 16.88 -12.35 17.73
N MET A 136 16.40 -11.11 17.55
CA MET A 136 16.69 -9.99 18.45
C MET A 136 16.27 -10.27 19.89
N GLY A 137 15.14 -10.94 20.10
CA GLY A 137 14.59 -11.17 21.45
C GLY A 137 15.39 -12.14 22.32
N SER A 138 16.34 -12.86 21.72
CA SER A 138 17.26 -13.76 22.42
C SER A 138 18.59 -13.11 22.76
N LEU A 139 18.87 -11.90 22.23
CA LEU A 139 20.12 -11.19 22.47
C LEU A 139 20.09 -10.46 23.83
N PRO A 140 21.25 -10.26 24.48
CA PRO A 140 21.37 -9.34 25.61
C PRO A 140 20.89 -7.92 25.27
N LEU A 141 20.46 -7.15 26.29
CA LEU A 141 19.88 -5.81 26.07
C LEU A 141 20.83 -4.84 25.35
N GLN A 142 22.12 -4.87 25.67
CA GLN A 142 23.13 -4.02 25.01
C GLN A 142 23.27 -4.38 23.53
N GLU A 143 23.35 -5.67 23.21
CA GLU A 143 23.40 -6.13 21.83
C GLU A 143 22.13 -5.76 21.06
N GLN A 144 20.95 -5.83 21.69
CA GLN A 144 19.71 -5.39 21.03
C GLN A 144 19.78 -3.90 20.60
N LEU A 145 20.44 -3.04 21.37
CA LEU A 145 20.68 -1.63 21.01
C LEU A 145 21.70 -1.49 19.88
N GLN A 146 22.85 -2.17 20.00
CA GLN A 146 23.91 -2.17 18.98
C GLN A 146 23.39 -2.66 17.61
N TYR A 147 22.54 -3.69 17.62
CA TYR A 147 22.02 -4.28 16.40
C TYR A 147 20.76 -3.59 15.85
N SER A 148 20.16 -2.65 16.60
CA SER A 148 18.89 -2.03 16.19
C SER A 148 19.00 -1.25 14.88
N THR A 149 20.16 -0.65 14.58
CA THR A 149 20.36 0.11 13.34
C THR A 149 20.25 -0.74 12.06
N TYR A 150 20.37 -2.06 12.17
CA TYR A 150 20.26 -3.00 11.04
C TYR A 150 18.83 -3.55 10.86
N TYR A 151 17.95 -3.30 11.83
CA TYR A 151 16.55 -3.75 11.90
C TYR A 151 15.66 -2.66 12.53
N ASP A 152 15.73 -1.45 11.97
CA ASP A 152 15.11 -0.26 12.54
C ASP A 152 13.57 -0.27 12.43
N ARG A 153 12.92 0.59 13.21
CA ARG A 153 11.46 0.84 13.28
C ARG A 153 10.61 -0.27 13.93
N GLY A 154 11.11 -0.93 14.97
CA GLY A 154 10.29 -1.86 15.76
C GLY A 154 10.62 -2.00 17.24
N ASN A 155 11.73 -1.45 17.72
CA ASN A 155 12.18 -1.56 19.11
C ASN A 155 12.01 -0.29 19.96
N SER A 156 11.60 0.84 19.38
CA SER A 156 11.53 2.15 20.06
C SER A 156 10.86 2.10 21.45
N TYR A 157 9.68 1.48 21.55
CA TYR A 157 8.89 1.43 22.77
C TYR A 157 9.48 0.47 23.83
N PHE A 158 10.13 -0.61 23.36
CA PHE A 158 10.86 -1.52 24.23
C PHE A 158 12.08 -0.81 24.83
N PHE A 159 12.86 -0.10 24.01
CA PHE A 159 14.00 0.70 24.48
C PHE A 159 13.58 1.77 25.47
N ALA A 160 12.48 2.51 25.20
CA ALA A 160 11.93 3.46 26.16
C ALA A 160 11.59 2.83 27.52
N SER A 161 11.12 1.58 27.52
CA SER A 161 10.81 0.83 28.74
C SER A 161 12.09 0.48 29.52
N ILE A 162 13.17 0.08 28.84
CA ILE A 162 14.48 -0.16 29.45
C ILE A 162 15.04 1.14 30.03
N PHE A 163 15.06 2.21 29.24
CA PHE A 163 15.59 3.52 29.65
C PHE A 163 14.84 4.10 30.86
N THR A 164 13.58 3.72 31.06
CA THR A 164 12.78 4.15 32.20
C THR A 164 12.99 3.27 33.44
N GLN A 165 13.03 1.95 33.29
CA GLN A 165 13.09 1.03 34.43
C GLN A 165 14.50 0.63 34.87
N LYS A 166 15.39 0.44 33.90
CA LYS A 166 16.72 -0.14 34.06
C LYS A 166 17.77 0.56 33.16
N PRO A 167 17.86 1.91 33.19
CA PRO A 167 18.82 2.64 32.37
C PRO A 167 20.26 2.22 32.65
N GLU A 168 20.59 1.81 33.87
CA GLU A 168 21.92 1.37 34.28
C GLU A 168 22.44 0.16 33.48
N LEU A 169 21.56 -0.64 32.89
CA LEU A 169 21.95 -1.82 32.09
C LEU A 169 22.48 -1.44 30.70
N VAL A 170 22.16 -0.23 30.23
CA VAL A 170 22.37 0.18 28.83
C VAL A 170 22.91 1.61 28.66
N ALA A 171 23.15 2.34 29.75
CA ALA A 171 23.53 3.75 29.66
C ALA A 171 24.82 4.01 28.86
N GLU A 172 25.84 3.18 29.07
CA GLU A 172 27.14 3.28 28.39
C GLU A 172 26.99 3.09 26.88
N VAL A 173 26.47 1.93 26.46
CA VAL A 173 26.25 1.62 25.03
C VAL A 173 25.35 2.66 24.33
N VAL A 174 24.37 3.24 25.03
CA VAL A 174 23.54 4.32 24.47
C VAL A 174 24.38 5.58 24.19
N VAL A 175 25.22 5.99 25.13
CA VAL A 175 26.09 7.16 24.98
C VAL A 175 27.10 6.92 23.86
N ASP A 176 27.76 5.77 23.85
CA ASP A 176 28.76 5.40 22.85
C ASP A 176 28.15 5.41 21.43
N ILE A 177 26.93 4.86 21.27
CA ILE A 177 26.23 4.90 19.98
C ILE A 177 25.90 6.34 19.55
N ILE A 178 25.42 7.18 20.47
CA ILE A 178 25.06 8.58 20.17
C ILE A 178 26.29 9.42 19.81
N GLN A 179 27.43 9.15 20.44
CA GLN A 179 28.71 9.80 20.15
C GLN A 179 29.41 9.23 18.91
N GLY A 180 28.93 8.10 18.39
CA GLY A 180 29.52 7.40 17.25
C GLY A 180 30.79 6.62 17.60
N GLU A 181 30.96 6.28 18.88
CA GLU A 181 32.11 5.57 19.44
C GLU A 181 31.91 4.04 19.47
N ASP A 182 30.65 3.55 19.40
CA ASP A 182 30.37 2.10 19.37
C ASP A 182 30.75 1.46 18.02
N GLU A 183 31.54 0.38 18.07
CA GLU A 183 32.03 -0.32 16.88
C GLU A 183 30.92 -1.03 16.07
N ILE A 184 29.84 -1.46 16.72
CA ILE A 184 28.76 -2.23 16.11
C ILE A 184 27.54 -1.34 15.85
N GLY A 185 27.11 -0.61 16.86
CA GLY A 185 25.93 0.23 16.87
C GLY A 185 26.04 1.49 16.05
N GLY A 186 24.87 2.03 15.74
CA GLY A 186 24.70 3.27 15.01
C GLY A 186 23.43 3.96 15.47
N VAL A 187 23.41 5.29 15.34
CA VAL A 187 22.22 6.09 15.61
C VAL A 187 21.08 5.63 14.70
N SER A 188 20.01 5.14 15.33
CA SER A 188 18.82 4.59 14.65
C SER A 188 17.56 5.35 15.05
N HIS A 189 16.50 5.22 14.24
CA HIS A 189 15.19 5.78 14.59
C HIS A 189 14.68 5.17 15.90
N ASP A 190 14.85 3.88 16.12
CA ASP A 190 14.44 3.21 17.36
C ASP A 190 15.14 3.77 18.61
N LEU A 191 16.44 4.05 18.53
CA LEU A 191 17.19 4.65 19.65
C LEU A 191 16.71 6.09 19.92
N ILE A 192 16.65 6.93 18.87
CA ILE A 192 16.21 8.32 18.96
C ILE A 192 14.80 8.39 19.56
N LYS A 193 13.85 7.64 18.99
CA LYS A 193 12.47 7.63 19.45
C LYS A 193 12.37 7.04 20.85
N GLY A 194 13.12 5.98 21.16
CA GLY A 194 13.19 5.39 22.50
C GLY A 194 13.57 6.40 23.57
N LEU A 195 14.59 7.23 23.33
CA LEU A 195 15.01 8.30 24.24
C LEU A 195 13.92 9.37 24.41
N LEU A 196 13.34 9.85 23.31
CA LEU A 196 12.29 10.88 23.31
C LEU A 196 10.97 10.43 23.96
N LEU A 197 10.68 9.12 23.95
CA LEU A 197 9.49 8.54 24.58
C LEU A 197 9.55 8.58 26.12
N THR A 198 10.74 8.66 26.71
CA THR A 198 10.90 8.61 28.17
C THR A 198 10.47 9.90 28.85
N PRO A 199 9.99 9.86 30.11
CA PRO A 199 9.75 11.05 30.93
C PRO A 199 11.05 11.57 31.58
N ALA A 200 12.19 11.54 30.87
CA ALA A 200 13.50 11.88 31.42
C ALA A 200 14.21 12.94 30.58
N GLN A 201 14.39 14.14 31.13
CA GLN A 201 15.00 15.27 30.44
C GLN A 201 16.40 14.99 29.90
N LYS A 202 17.24 14.27 30.65
CA LYS A 202 18.59 13.87 30.22
C LYS A 202 18.60 13.12 28.88
N ASN A 203 17.57 12.30 28.63
CA ASN A 203 17.44 11.56 27.37
C ASN A 203 17.07 12.50 26.21
N TRP A 204 16.25 13.53 26.48
CA TRP A 204 15.91 14.55 25.49
C TRP A 204 17.11 15.44 25.16
N GLU A 205 17.94 15.75 26.16
CA GLU A 205 19.19 16.51 25.99
C GLU A 205 20.17 15.79 25.07
N LEU A 206 20.33 14.46 25.21
CA LEU A 206 21.15 13.66 24.29
C LEU A 206 20.68 13.82 22.84
N VAL A 207 19.37 13.70 22.59
CA VAL A 207 18.80 13.86 21.25
C VAL A 207 18.86 15.32 20.76
N GLY A 208 18.69 16.29 21.65
CA GLY A 208 18.82 17.71 21.34
C GLY A 208 20.23 18.09 20.93
N ASN A 209 21.24 17.61 21.66
CA ASN A 209 22.65 17.80 21.29
C ASN A 209 22.96 17.16 19.94
N LEU A 210 22.41 15.96 19.67
CA LEU A 210 22.51 15.31 18.38
C LEU A 210 21.84 16.13 17.25
N LEU A 211 20.69 16.76 17.52
CA LEU A 211 20.01 17.65 16.58
C LEU A 211 20.86 18.88 16.24
N LEU A 212 21.50 19.50 17.24
CA LEU A 212 22.42 20.63 17.02
C LEU A 212 23.68 20.22 16.27
N ALA A 213 24.21 19.03 16.59
CA ALA A 213 25.37 18.46 15.93
C ALA A 213 25.10 18.01 14.48
N ALA A 214 23.83 17.81 14.11
CA ALA A 214 23.47 17.32 12.78
C ALA A 214 23.95 18.24 11.64
N GLN A 215 24.17 19.54 11.85
CA GLN A 215 24.78 20.48 10.88
C GLN A 215 24.29 20.36 9.43
N ARG A 216 24.97 19.59 8.55
CA ARG A 216 24.58 19.34 7.14
C ARG A 216 23.98 17.93 6.90
N GLN A 217 23.48 17.26 7.95
CA GLN A 217 22.84 15.94 7.89
C GLN A 217 21.32 16.08 8.06
N GLU A 218 20.62 16.43 6.97
CA GLU A 218 19.17 16.54 6.87
C GLU A 218 18.48 15.24 7.24
N GLY A 219 19.07 14.09 6.89
CA GLY A 219 18.50 12.79 7.26
C GLY A 219 18.46 12.52 8.75
N LEU A 220 19.48 12.99 9.48
CA LEU A 220 19.49 12.90 10.92
C LEU A 220 18.46 13.86 11.52
N ARG A 221 18.40 15.11 11.05
CA ARG A 221 17.36 16.07 11.46
C ARG A 221 15.96 15.52 11.22
N GLN A 222 15.71 14.98 10.03
CA GLN A 222 14.45 14.37 9.65
C GLN A 222 14.08 13.22 10.59
N THR A 223 15.01 12.30 10.85
CA THR A 223 14.77 11.17 11.76
C THR A 223 14.37 11.62 13.17
N ILE A 224 15.05 12.66 13.69
CA ILE A 224 14.76 13.23 15.01
C ILE A 224 13.39 13.92 15.01
N LEU A 225 13.17 14.85 14.08
CA LEU A 225 12.01 15.74 14.08
C LEU A 225 10.70 15.03 13.72
N GLU A 226 10.77 14.02 12.85
CA GLU A 226 9.60 13.17 12.55
C GLU A 226 9.21 12.27 13.71
N SER A 227 10.08 12.03 14.69
CA SER A 227 9.71 11.16 15.82
C SER A 227 8.87 11.90 16.87
N LEU A 228 8.92 13.23 16.91
CA LEU A 228 8.45 14.06 18.04
C LEU A 228 6.93 14.11 18.22
N ASP A 229 6.16 13.93 17.15
CA ASP A 229 4.70 13.91 17.23
C ASP A 229 4.13 12.61 17.84
N GLU A 230 4.99 11.66 18.21
CA GLU A 230 4.63 10.42 18.86
C GLU A 230 5.23 10.26 20.27
N THR A 231 5.96 11.27 20.77
CA THR A 231 6.80 11.13 21.97
C THR A 231 6.21 11.77 23.23
N HIS A 232 6.99 11.80 24.31
CA HIS A 232 6.61 12.43 25.56
C HIS A 232 6.42 13.95 25.35
N LEU A 233 5.40 14.54 26.00
CA LEU A 233 5.08 15.96 25.83
C LEU A 233 6.23 16.89 26.21
N GLY A 234 6.97 16.53 27.27
CA GLY A 234 8.17 17.25 27.67
C GLY A 234 9.27 17.24 26.60
N ALA A 235 9.45 16.13 25.87
CA ALA A 235 10.41 16.03 24.78
C ALA A 235 10.01 16.94 23.60
N LEU A 236 8.72 16.93 23.23
CA LEU A 236 8.17 17.83 22.20
C LEU A 236 8.41 19.30 22.57
N LYS A 237 8.08 19.71 23.81
CA LYS A 237 8.32 21.08 24.29
C LYS A 237 9.80 21.45 24.28
N TYR A 238 10.66 20.56 24.75
CA TYR A 238 12.11 20.77 24.78
C TYR A 238 12.68 21.02 23.39
N ILE A 239 12.33 20.20 22.40
CA ILE A 239 12.85 20.39 21.04
C ILE A 239 12.23 21.61 20.34
N ILE A 240 10.96 21.96 20.60
CA ILE A 240 10.39 23.22 20.11
C ILE A 240 11.21 24.42 20.59
N ASN A 241 11.59 24.44 21.88
CA ASN A 241 12.47 25.50 22.42
C ASN A 241 13.81 25.53 21.68
N LEU A 242 14.43 24.37 21.52
CA LEU A 242 15.72 24.23 20.86
C LEU A 242 15.69 24.75 19.40
N ILE A 243 14.61 24.47 18.67
CA ILE A 243 14.39 24.96 17.30
C ILE A 243 14.34 26.48 17.26
N LEU A 244 13.58 27.09 18.19
CA LEU A 244 13.43 28.54 18.27
C LEU A 244 14.73 29.23 18.67
N GLU A 245 15.42 28.72 19.69
CA GLU A 245 16.67 29.29 20.22
C GLU A 245 17.83 29.22 19.22
N ASN A 246 17.85 28.18 18.38
CA ASN A 246 18.95 27.94 17.42
C ASN A 246 18.57 28.26 15.97
N ASP A 247 17.42 28.92 15.75
CA ASP A 247 16.91 29.32 14.45
C ASP A 247 16.81 28.16 13.42
N LEU A 248 16.45 26.96 13.90
CA LEU A 248 16.45 25.75 13.08
C LEU A 248 15.33 25.72 12.03
N ALA A 249 14.34 26.62 12.12
CA ALA A 249 13.27 26.76 11.12
C ALA A 249 13.75 27.13 9.70
N ARG A 250 15.06 27.40 9.52
CA ARG A 250 15.71 27.53 8.20
C ARG A 250 15.87 26.20 7.44
N PHE A 251 15.73 25.06 8.11
CA PHE A 251 15.87 23.73 7.49
C PHE A 251 14.52 23.18 7.03
N SER A 252 14.47 22.58 5.83
CA SER A 252 13.27 21.94 5.25
C SER A 252 12.67 20.86 6.15
N SER A 253 13.51 20.07 6.81
CA SER A 253 13.13 19.02 7.76
C SER A 253 12.30 19.56 8.92
N VAL A 254 12.63 20.75 9.43
CA VAL A 254 11.83 21.43 10.46
C VAL A 254 10.49 21.88 9.90
N VAL A 255 10.47 22.54 8.74
CA VAL A 255 9.23 23.02 8.11
C VAL A 255 8.24 21.88 7.85
N ARG A 256 8.75 20.74 7.36
CA ARG A 256 7.95 19.55 7.09
C ARG A 256 7.48 18.86 8.37
N ALA A 257 8.35 18.75 9.39
CA ALA A 257 7.95 18.18 10.68
C ALA A 257 6.83 19.00 11.32
N VAL A 258 6.95 20.33 11.34
CA VAL A 258 5.88 21.22 11.83
C VAL A 258 4.59 21.04 11.03
N ASN A 259 4.65 20.84 9.71
CA ASN A 259 3.45 20.54 8.91
C ASN A 259 2.72 19.29 9.44
N VAL A 260 3.48 18.24 9.75
CA VAL A 260 2.94 16.98 10.25
C VAL A 260 2.41 17.13 11.67
N TRP A 261 3.13 17.77 12.58
CA TRP A 261 2.76 17.89 14.00
C TRP A 261 1.42 18.57 14.21
N PHE A 262 1.14 19.60 13.41
CA PHE A 262 -0.07 20.41 13.53
C PHE A 262 -1.12 20.07 12.48
N GLY A 263 -0.74 19.57 11.29
CA GLY A 263 -1.67 19.35 10.19
C GLY A 263 -2.09 20.64 9.52
N PHE A 264 -1.14 21.45 9.08
CA PHE A 264 -1.46 22.73 8.41
C PHE A 264 -1.67 22.61 6.91
N ASN A 265 -1.30 21.47 6.31
CA ASN A 265 -1.40 21.21 4.88
C ASN A 265 -0.74 22.31 4.03
N TRP A 266 0.42 22.80 4.46
CA TRP A 266 1.23 23.72 3.66
C TRP A 266 2.28 22.99 2.82
N GLU A 267 2.79 23.66 1.80
CA GLU A 267 3.92 23.18 1.00
C GLU A 267 5.21 23.92 1.36
N ALA A 268 5.24 25.23 1.11
CA ALA A 268 6.41 26.09 1.35
C ALA A 268 6.02 27.36 2.15
N PRO A 269 5.73 27.24 3.45
CA PRO A 269 5.37 28.41 4.26
C PRO A 269 6.57 29.34 4.45
N LYS A 270 6.28 30.63 4.72
CA LYS A 270 7.31 31.58 5.15
C LYS A 270 7.86 31.18 6.53
N LYS A 271 9.18 31.32 6.73
CA LYS A 271 9.86 31.07 8.02
C LYS A 271 9.19 31.80 9.20
N ALA A 272 8.74 33.04 8.99
CA ALA A 272 8.04 33.82 10.00
C ALA A 272 6.75 33.14 10.48
N THR A 273 6.01 32.50 9.57
CA THR A 273 4.79 31.73 9.90
C THR A 273 5.13 30.50 10.75
N VAL A 274 6.17 29.76 10.36
CA VAL A 274 6.64 28.58 11.12
C VAL A 274 7.07 28.97 12.53
N ASN A 275 7.88 30.03 12.67
CA ASN A 275 8.31 30.53 13.98
C ASN A 275 7.12 31.01 14.83
N ARG A 276 6.15 31.72 14.24
CA ARG A 276 4.94 32.16 14.94
C ARG A 276 4.18 30.99 15.55
N ILE A 277 4.00 29.91 14.78
CA ILE A 277 3.30 28.69 15.23
C ILE A 277 4.06 28.02 16.38
N LEU A 278 5.38 27.88 16.23
CA LEU A 278 6.23 27.29 17.27
C LEU A 278 6.22 28.12 18.56
N GLN A 279 6.25 29.45 18.46
CA GLN A 279 6.15 30.36 19.61
C GLN A 279 4.78 30.26 20.31
N LEU A 280 3.69 30.19 19.53
CA LEU A 280 2.35 29.96 20.08
C LEU A 280 2.32 28.63 20.84
N ALA A 281 2.75 27.54 20.21
CA ALA A 281 2.80 26.21 20.82
C ALA A 281 3.65 26.19 22.10
N GLN A 282 4.86 26.75 22.07
CA GLN A 282 5.74 26.90 23.24
C GLN A 282 5.02 27.59 24.40
N SER A 283 4.27 28.66 24.12
CA SER A 283 3.60 29.46 25.13
C SER A 283 2.33 28.82 25.73
N LEU A 284 1.74 27.84 25.03
CA LEU A 284 0.49 27.19 25.42
C LEU A 284 0.70 25.83 26.09
N ILE A 285 1.79 25.10 25.80
CA ILE A 285 2.06 23.81 26.44
C ILE A 285 2.25 24.03 27.96
N HIS A 286 1.29 23.50 28.74
CA HIS A 286 1.16 23.65 30.20
C HIS A 286 0.66 25.04 30.68
N ASN A 287 -0.02 25.83 29.84
CA ASN A 287 -0.59 27.12 30.23
C ASN A 287 -2.07 27.23 29.84
N SER A 288 -2.97 26.77 30.72
CA SER A 288 -4.42 26.71 30.47
C SER A 288 -5.07 28.08 30.30
N ASP A 289 -4.63 29.09 31.05
CA ASP A 289 -5.30 30.40 31.07
C ASP A 289 -5.16 31.10 29.70
N LYS A 290 -3.96 31.01 29.13
CA LYS A 290 -3.68 31.55 27.80
C LYS A 290 -4.39 30.77 26.67
N VAL A 291 -4.68 29.49 26.88
CA VAL A 291 -5.46 28.69 25.92
C VAL A 291 -6.88 29.25 25.80
N ASP A 292 -7.57 29.50 26.92
CA ASP A 292 -8.95 29.99 26.88
C ASP A 292 -9.06 31.42 26.32
N GLU A 293 -8.04 32.26 26.52
CA GLU A 293 -7.91 33.56 25.84
C GLU A 293 -7.83 33.39 24.32
N LEU A 294 -6.85 32.61 23.82
CA LEU A 294 -6.60 32.46 22.39
C LEU A 294 -7.69 31.70 21.64
N LEU A 295 -8.44 30.83 22.33
CA LEU A 295 -9.61 30.20 21.74
C LEU A 295 -10.65 31.22 21.28
N ASN A 296 -10.70 32.41 21.89
CA ASN A 296 -11.61 33.49 21.51
C ASN A 296 -11.01 34.50 20.52
N SER A 297 -9.80 34.25 20.03
CA SER A 297 -9.15 35.10 19.02
C SER A 297 -9.92 35.11 17.69
N ARG A 298 -9.71 36.18 16.93
CA ARG A 298 -10.15 36.30 15.52
C ARG A 298 -9.13 35.69 14.55
N ASP A 299 -7.93 35.38 15.00
CA ASP A 299 -6.91 34.75 14.17
C ASP A 299 -7.06 33.23 14.21
N ASN A 300 -7.34 32.63 13.04
CA ASN A 300 -7.50 31.19 12.91
C ASN A 300 -6.26 30.39 13.35
N ILE A 301 -5.04 30.93 13.21
CA ILE A 301 -3.82 30.27 13.68
C ILE A 301 -3.81 30.19 15.21
N GLU A 302 -4.18 31.27 15.90
CA GLU A 302 -4.21 31.31 17.37
C GLU A 302 -5.26 30.34 17.91
N VAL A 303 -6.46 30.36 17.34
CA VAL A 303 -7.54 29.43 17.71
C VAL A 303 -7.13 27.98 17.44
N TYR A 304 -6.55 27.70 16.27
CA TYR A 304 -6.14 26.34 15.89
C TYR A 304 -5.02 25.81 16.80
N VAL A 305 -3.99 26.61 17.08
CA VAL A 305 -2.88 26.19 17.95
C VAL A 305 -3.35 26.07 19.41
N ALA A 306 -4.35 26.86 19.85
CA ALA A 306 -4.97 26.69 21.16
C ALA A 306 -5.79 25.38 21.25
N LEU A 307 -6.57 25.04 20.22
CA LEU A 307 -7.25 23.74 20.14
C LEU A 307 -6.24 22.58 20.12
N TRP A 308 -5.14 22.72 19.37
CA TRP A 308 -4.04 21.75 19.37
C TRP A 308 -3.42 21.59 20.76
N ALA A 309 -3.18 22.67 21.49
CA ALA A 309 -2.64 22.63 22.85
C ALA A 309 -3.57 21.91 23.84
N VAL A 310 -4.89 21.98 23.64
CA VAL A 310 -5.84 21.13 24.37
C VAL A 310 -5.73 19.67 23.90
N GLY A 311 -5.70 19.43 22.58
CA GLY A 311 -5.76 18.10 22.00
C GLY A 311 -4.54 17.23 22.24
N ILE A 312 -3.37 17.83 22.45
CA ILE A 312 -2.17 17.09 22.90
C ILE A 312 -2.29 16.58 24.33
N ILE A 313 -3.31 16.99 25.10
CA ILE A 313 -3.61 16.50 26.45
C ILE A 313 -4.89 15.64 26.43
N ASP A 314 -5.99 16.18 25.92
CA ASP A 314 -7.29 15.53 25.82
C ASP A 314 -7.98 15.95 24.50
N VAL A 315 -7.91 15.08 23.49
CA VAL A 315 -8.50 15.31 22.18
C VAL A 315 -10.02 15.42 22.20
N ASP A 316 -10.69 14.74 23.13
CA ASP A 316 -12.15 14.78 23.20
C ASP A 316 -12.62 16.14 23.72
N LEU A 317 -11.92 16.69 24.71
CA LEU A 317 -12.13 18.07 25.17
C LEU A 317 -11.82 19.10 24.07
N ALA A 318 -10.76 18.89 23.31
CA ALA A 318 -10.41 19.77 22.18
C ALA A 318 -11.51 19.77 21.11
N ASN A 319 -12.02 18.61 20.74
CA ASN A 319 -13.13 18.47 19.80
C ASN A 319 -14.41 19.11 20.33
N GLN A 320 -14.72 18.95 21.62
CA GLN A 320 -15.86 19.63 22.24
C GLN A 320 -15.73 21.15 22.13
N LYS A 321 -14.56 21.71 22.47
CA LYS A 321 -14.29 23.16 22.35
C LYS A 321 -14.38 23.64 20.89
N ALA A 322 -13.83 22.88 19.94
CA ALA A 322 -13.90 23.21 18.51
C ALA A 322 -15.35 23.23 18.01
N LEU A 323 -16.15 22.20 18.31
CA LEU A 323 -17.55 22.11 17.89
C LEU A 323 -18.43 23.17 18.53
N ASN A 324 -18.21 23.49 19.80
CA ASN A 324 -18.91 24.62 20.45
C ASN A 324 -18.70 25.93 19.68
N ARG A 325 -17.50 26.16 19.12
CA ARG A 325 -17.28 27.35 18.25
C ARG A 325 -18.09 27.27 16.97
N VAL A 326 -18.17 26.10 16.33
CA VAL A 326 -18.98 25.90 15.11
C VAL A 326 -20.44 26.29 15.35
N TYR A 327 -20.98 25.93 16.52
CA TYR A 327 -22.38 26.18 16.86
C TYR A 327 -22.68 27.63 17.26
N GLN A 328 -21.69 28.36 17.76
CA GLN A 328 -21.88 29.69 18.37
C GLN A 328 -21.46 30.85 17.48
N THR A 329 -20.50 30.65 16.58
CA THR A 329 -20.00 31.71 15.71
C THR A 329 -20.80 31.83 14.42
N GLU A 330 -20.96 33.03 13.90
CA GLU A 330 -21.44 33.26 12.52
C GLU A 330 -20.28 33.43 11.53
N ASN A 331 -19.03 33.50 12.01
CA ASN A 331 -17.87 33.63 11.14
C ASN A 331 -17.59 32.31 10.40
N ARG A 332 -17.79 32.34 9.08
CA ARG A 332 -17.58 31.20 8.18
C ARG A 332 -16.18 30.60 8.27
N ASP A 333 -15.13 31.41 8.23
CA ASP A 333 -13.75 30.93 8.24
C ASP A 333 -13.38 30.31 9.58
N THR A 334 -13.92 30.83 10.69
CA THR A 334 -13.79 30.22 12.02
C THR A 334 -14.48 28.86 12.09
N LYS A 335 -15.68 28.70 11.49
CA LYS A 335 -16.35 27.38 11.40
C LYS A 335 -15.50 26.39 10.62
N LEU A 336 -14.96 26.80 9.47
CA LEU A 336 -14.10 25.96 8.64
C LEU A 336 -12.83 25.54 9.37
N ALA A 337 -12.15 26.48 10.06
CA ALA A 337 -10.95 26.16 10.84
C ALA A 337 -11.22 25.21 12.00
N ALA A 338 -12.35 25.37 12.70
CA ALA A 338 -12.74 24.48 13.78
C ALA A 338 -13.09 23.07 13.26
N LEU A 339 -13.86 22.95 12.18
CA LEU A 339 -14.19 21.66 11.58
C LEU A 339 -12.96 20.96 10.98
N TYR A 340 -12.04 21.74 10.39
CA TYR A 340 -10.75 21.24 9.94
C TYR A 340 -9.91 20.69 11.09
N PHE A 341 -9.89 21.37 12.24
CA PHE A 341 -9.23 20.85 13.43
C PHE A 341 -9.82 19.49 13.85
N VAL A 342 -11.15 19.38 13.95
CA VAL A 342 -11.82 18.12 14.31
C VAL A 342 -11.43 17.01 13.33
N SER A 343 -11.34 17.30 12.03
CA SER A 343 -10.99 16.27 11.04
C SER A 343 -9.54 15.80 11.20
N GLN A 344 -8.61 16.68 11.61
CA GLN A 344 -7.24 16.29 11.91
C GLN A 344 -7.13 15.33 13.10
N THR A 345 -8.15 15.28 13.97
CA THR A 345 -8.20 14.29 15.06
C THR A 345 -8.59 12.90 14.57
N GLY A 346 -9.21 12.74 13.40
CA GLY A 346 -9.69 11.43 12.95
C GLY A 346 -10.69 10.79 13.92
N ARG A 347 -11.43 11.63 14.66
CA ARG A 347 -12.51 11.25 15.56
C ARG A 347 -13.80 11.93 15.10
N THR A 348 -14.91 11.25 15.30
CA THR A 348 -16.24 11.75 15.00
C THR A 348 -16.94 12.20 16.29
N ASN A 349 -18.00 12.99 16.18
CA ASN A 349 -18.73 13.47 17.34
C ASN A 349 -20.24 13.52 17.08
N THR A 350 -21.05 12.90 17.94
CA THR A 350 -22.50 12.84 17.78
C THR A 350 -23.20 14.19 17.95
N SER A 351 -22.61 15.16 18.67
CA SER A 351 -23.22 16.48 18.84
C SER A 351 -23.36 17.27 17.54
N ILE A 352 -22.58 16.93 16.49
CA ILE A 352 -22.63 17.64 15.20
C ILE A 352 -23.82 17.21 14.34
N VAL A 353 -24.50 16.11 14.68
CA VAL A 353 -25.57 15.53 13.87
C VAL A 353 -26.77 16.47 13.77
N ASP A 354 -27.19 17.10 14.87
CA ASP A 354 -28.31 18.05 14.87
C ASP A 354 -27.97 19.33 14.09
N TYR A 355 -26.72 19.80 14.23
CA TYR A 355 -26.21 20.92 13.44
C TYR A 355 -26.25 20.58 11.94
N PHE A 356 -25.77 19.40 11.57
CA PHE A 356 -25.79 18.92 10.19
C PHE A 356 -27.22 18.89 9.61
N LYS A 357 -28.16 18.25 10.31
CA LYS A 357 -29.55 18.16 9.86
C LYS A 357 -30.19 19.54 9.63
N LYS A 358 -29.87 20.51 10.48
CA LYS A 358 -30.41 21.88 10.42
C LYS A 358 -29.75 22.76 9.35
N GLU A 359 -28.44 22.63 9.17
CA GLU A 359 -27.64 23.57 8.37
C GLU A 359 -27.27 23.06 6.97
N LEU A 360 -27.45 21.76 6.70
CA LEU A 360 -27.15 21.14 5.40
C LEU A 360 -27.79 21.90 4.22
N GLY A 361 -26.96 22.23 3.23
CA GLY A 361 -27.30 22.88 1.98
C GLY A 361 -27.11 24.39 1.98
N LYS A 362 -26.87 25.02 3.14
CA LYS A 362 -26.65 26.48 3.24
C LYS A 362 -25.24 26.88 2.79
N ASP A 363 -24.25 26.06 3.10
CA ASP A 363 -22.85 26.29 2.72
C ASP A 363 -22.12 24.97 2.41
N PRO A 364 -21.99 24.61 1.13
CA PRO A 364 -21.36 23.36 0.70
C PRO A 364 -19.93 23.15 1.24
N ALA A 365 -19.18 24.24 1.51
CA ALA A 365 -17.84 24.13 2.06
C ALA A 365 -17.87 23.71 3.55
N ILE A 366 -18.85 24.21 4.31
CA ILE A 366 -19.09 23.79 5.69
C ILE A 366 -19.63 22.36 5.68
N ASP A 367 -20.61 22.06 4.83
CA ASP A 367 -21.23 20.74 4.73
C ASP A 367 -20.20 19.64 4.44
N HIS A 368 -19.24 19.93 3.56
CA HIS A 368 -18.11 19.05 3.28
C HIS A 368 -17.35 18.68 4.57
N TRP A 369 -16.90 19.68 5.34
CA TRP A 369 -16.17 19.42 6.58
C TRP A 369 -17.04 18.83 7.69
N VAL A 370 -18.32 19.16 7.75
CA VAL A 370 -19.26 18.52 8.69
C VAL A 370 -19.34 17.03 8.39
N ILE A 371 -19.51 16.64 7.12
CA ILE A 371 -19.60 15.24 6.70
C ILE A 371 -18.34 14.44 7.06
N LEU A 372 -17.14 15.02 6.89
CA LEU A 372 -15.89 14.36 7.29
C LEU A 372 -15.79 14.09 8.80
N ASN A 373 -16.57 14.82 9.62
CA ASN A 373 -16.56 14.73 11.07
C ASN A 373 -17.79 13.99 11.65
N LEU A 374 -18.74 13.58 10.81
CA LEU A 374 -19.95 12.88 11.24
C LEU A 374 -19.62 11.45 11.71
N PRO A 375 -20.26 10.97 12.79
CA PRO A 375 -20.24 9.55 13.10
C PRO A 375 -21.07 8.76 12.08
N GLN A 376 -21.07 7.43 12.20
CA GLN A 376 -22.08 6.64 11.52
C GLN A 376 -23.46 7.05 12.03
N ILE A 377 -24.35 7.38 11.10
CA ILE A 377 -25.72 7.79 11.38
C ILE A 377 -26.65 7.11 10.40
N GLU A 378 -27.87 6.83 10.85
CA GLU A 378 -28.96 6.47 9.95
C GLU A 378 -29.43 7.72 9.21
N LEU A 379 -29.55 7.60 7.88
CA LEU A 379 -30.16 8.62 7.05
C LEU A 379 -31.64 8.30 6.92
N ASP A 380 -32.51 9.19 7.34
CA ASP A 380 -33.91 9.14 6.90
C ASP A 380 -34.02 9.59 5.43
N THR A 381 -35.18 9.37 4.82
CA THR A 381 -35.41 9.66 3.39
C THR A 381 -35.22 11.13 3.05
N ASP A 382 -35.65 12.05 3.92
CA ASP A 382 -35.49 13.50 3.72
C ASP A 382 -34.02 13.91 3.75
N LEU A 383 -33.29 13.49 4.78
CA LEU A 383 -31.88 13.81 4.94
C LEU A 383 -31.04 13.23 3.80
N PHE A 384 -31.33 11.98 3.39
CA PHE A 384 -30.68 11.36 2.24
C PHE A 384 -30.87 12.19 0.97
N GLN A 385 -32.11 12.58 0.68
CA GLN A 385 -32.46 13.36 -0.51
C GLN A 385 -31.75 14.73 -0.51
N ARG A 386 -31.73 15.42 0.63
CA ARG A 386 -31.03 16.70 0.78
C ARG A 386 -29.52 16.58 0.57
N VAL A 387 -28.89 15.53 1.08
CA VAL A 387 -27.44 15.28 0.86
C VAL A 387 -27.17 15.02 -0.63
N TYR A 388 -28.03 14.22 -1.27
CA TYR A 388 -27.93 13.91 -2.70
C TYR A 388 -28.08 15.16 -3.57
N GLU A 389 -29.01 16.05 -3.25
CA GLU A 389 -29.19 17.33 -3.94
C GLU A 389 -27.96 18.24 -3.82
N VAL A 390 -27.34 18.31 -2.64
CA VAL A 390 -26.09 19.05 -2.45
C VAL A 390 -24.97 18.43 -3.27
N ALA A 391 -24.82 17.10 -3.27
CA ALA A 391 -23.81 16.39 -4.05
C ALA A 391 -23.96 16.69 -5.56
N GLN A 392 -25.19 16.60 -6.08
CA GLN A 392 -25.53 16.90 -7.47
C GLN A 392 -25.30 18.37 -7.82
N ALA A 393 -25.61 19.30 -6.92
CA ALA A 393 -25.36 20.72 -7.16
C ALA A 393 -23.85 21.02 -7.28
N ILE A 394 -23.00 20.35 -6.51
CA ILE A 394 -21.54 20.47 -6.60
C ILE A 394 -21.01 19.84 -7.91
N GLU A 395 -21.48 18.64 -8.25
CA GLU A 395 -21.08 17.92 -9.48
C GLU A 395 -21.39 18.74 -10.74
N ASN A 396 -22.56 19.38 -10.75
CA ASN A 396 -22.99 20.23 -11.85
C ASN A 396 -22.37 21.65 -11.81
N GLY A 397 -21.39 21.90 -10.94
CA GLY A 397 -20.69 23.18 -10.82
C GLY A 397 -21.48 24.33 -10.21
N LYS A 398 -22.69 24.08 -9.68
CA LYS A 398 -23.60 25.11 -9.17
C LYS A 398 -23.32 25.54 -7.72
N ALA A 399 -22.49 24.78 -6.99
CA ALA A 399 -22.33 24.93 -5.53
C ALA A 399 -20.85 24.97 -5.05
N GLN A 400 -19.89 25.28 -5.93
CA GLN A 400 -18.45 25.24 -5.65
C GLN A 400 -17.89 26.55 -5.03
N LYS A 401 -18.36 26.92 -3.83
CA LYS A 401 -17.77 28.06 -3.11
C LYS A 401 -16.50 27.61 -2.38
N SER A 402 -15.36 28.24 -2.63
CA SER A 402 -14.12 27.95 -1.90
C SER A 402 -14.27 28.25 -0.41
N GLY A 403 -13.56 27.50 0.41
CA GLY A 403 -13.30 27.84 1.80
C GLY A 403 -11.83 28.22 2.00
N LYS A 404 -11.59 29.20 2.85
CA LYS A 404 -10.24 29.61 3.26
C LYS A 404 -10.07 29.32 4.74
N ILE A 405 -9.19 28.38 5.08
CA ILE A 405 -8.93 28.00 6.48
C ILE A 405 -7.76 28.82 7.04
N PHE A 406 -6.65 28.83 6.29
CA PHE A 406 -5.45 29.62 6.58
C PHE A 406 -5.09 30.47 5.37
N SER A 407 -4.13 31.40 5.52
CA SER A 407 -3.69 32.23 4.40
C SER A 407 -3.10 31.45 3.22
N TRP A 408 -2.63 30.22 3.47
CA TRP A 408 -2.04 29.30 2.48
C TRP A 408 -2.94 28.12 2.11
N PHE A 409 -4.12 27.99 2.73
CA PHE A 409 -4.98 26.82 2.54
C PHE A 409 -6.38 27.23 2.08
N ASP A 410 -6.49 27.30 0.75
CA ASP A 410 -7.75 27.40 0.04
C ASP A 410 -8.17 26.00 -0.43
N PHE A 411 -9.46 25.67 -0.32
CA PHE A 411 -10.00 24.40 -0.82
C PHE A 411 -11.35 24.61 -1.52
N GLN A 412 -11.72 23.66 -2.37
CA GLN A 412 -13.03 23.60 -3.01
C GLN A 412 -13.75 22.32 -2.58
N PRO A 413 -15.00 22.38 -2.12
CA PRO A 413 -15.76 21.18 -1.81
C PRO A 413 -16.01 20.39 -3.10
N THR A 414 -15.76 19.09 -3.05
CA THR A 414 -16.06 18.16 -4.14
C THR A 414 -17.30 17.32 -3.78
N SER A 415 -18.03 16.86 -4.80
CA SER A 415 -19.19 15.96 -4.63
C SER A 415 -18.78 14.61 -4.00
N GLU A 416 -17.51 14.26 -4.12
CA GLU A 416 -16.85 13.06 -3.62
C GLU A 416 -17.17 12.73 -2.16
N SER A 417 -17.00 13.70 -1.24
CA SER A 417 -17.26 13.48 0.19
C SER A 417 -18.73 13.14 0.46
N PHE A 418 -19.64 13.74 -0.31
CA PHE A 418 -21.08 13.57 -0.17
C PHE A 418 -21.52 12.22 -0.73
N PHE A 419 -21.10 11.84 -1.94
CA PHE A 419 -21.43 10.53 -2.50
C PHE A 419 -20.82 9.39 -1.69
N ASN A 420 -19.59 9.55 -1.20
CA ASN A 420 -18.99 8.56 -0.31
C ASN A 420 -19.79 8.42 0.99
N PHE A 421 -20.22 9.53 1.58
CA PHE A 421 -21.07 9.52 2.77
C PHE A 421 -22.42 8.83 2.53
N LEU A 422 -23.12 9.23 1.45
CA LEU A 422 -24.38 8.60 1.03
C LEU A 422 -24.22 7.10 0.85
N ILE A 423 -23.26 6.67 0.04
CA ILE A 423 -23.04 5.25 -0.24
C ILE A 423 -22.72 4.52 1.05
N ASN A 424 -21.87 5.05 1.94
CA ASN A 424 -21.48 4.34 3.16
C ASN A 424 -22.62 4.24 4.18
N GLN A 425 -23.47 5.26 4.32
CA GLN A 425 -24.58 5.25 5.30
C GLN A 425 -25.91 4.70 4.73
N ALA A 426 -26.05 4.58 3.41
CA ALA A 426 -27.30 4.16 2.79
C ALA A 426 -27.78 2.78 3.24
N ASN A 427 -29.08 2.68 3.53
CA ASN A 427 -29.81 1.42 3.69
C ASN A 427 -30.18 0.82 2.31
N GLN A 428 -30.90 -0.31 2.27
CA GLN A 428 -31.26 -0.97 1.01
C GLN A 428 -32.18 -0.13 0.11
N GLU A 429 -33.16 0.58 0.68
CA GLU A 429 -34.10 1.42 -0.08
C GLU A 429 -33.38 2.62 -0.70
N GLN A 430 -32.47 3.24 0.05
CA GLN A 430 -31.65 4.35 -0.41
C GLN A 430 -30.62 3.93 -1.47
N LEU A 431 -30.04 2.73 -1.34
CA LEU A 431 -29.20 2.17 -2.39
C LEU A 431 -30.01 1.94 -3.67
N ALA A 432 -31.29 1.54 -3.56
CA ALA A 432 -32.17 1.42 -4.71
C ALA A 432 -32.40 2.77 -5.40
N LEU A 433 -32.58 3.87 -4.65
CA LEU A 433 -32.72 5.21 -5.23
C LEU A 433 -31.48 5.64 -6.05
N LEU A 434 -30.27 5.27 -5.59
CA LEU A 434 -29.03 5.52 -6.35
C LEU A 434 -28.87 4.61 -7.57
N ALA A 435 -29.65 3.54 -7.66
CA ALA A 435 -29.54 2.55 -8.73
C ALA A 435 -30.20 2.98 -10.04
N ASP A 436 -31.08 3.99 -10.02
CA ASP A 436 -31.89 4.40 -11.17
C ASP A 436 -31.01 4.81 -12.36
N ASP A 437 -29.97 5.60 -12.11
CA ASP A 437 -28.94 5.96 -13.08
C ASP A 437 -27.57 6.04 -12.41
N ILE A 438 -26.80 4.95 -12.50
CA ILE A 438 -25.46 4.89 -11.91
C ILE A 438 -24.47 5.86 -12.56
N ASP A 439 -24.75 6.35 -13.77
CA ASP A 439 -23.85 7.30 -14.43
C ASP A 439 -23.92 8.70 -13.79
N GLN A 440 -24.93 8.99 -12.97
CA GLN A 440 -24.99 10.18 -12.10
C GLN A 440 -23.96 10.15 -10.97
N LEU A 441 -23.45 8.97 -10.62
CA LEU A 441 -22.34 8.85 -9.67
C LEU A 441 -21.03 9.10 -10.41
N PRO A 442 -20.06 9.83 -9.84
CA PRO A 442 -18.74 9.93 -10.44
C PRO A 442 -18.07 8.54 -10.55
N SER A 443 -17.24 8.33 -11.57
CA SER A 443 -16.78 6.97 -11.94
C SER A 443 -16.10 6.20 -10.81
N VAL A 444 -15.35 6.88 -9.93
CA VAL A 444 -14.66 6.24 -8.79
C VAL A 444 -15.65 5.71 -7.76
N TYR A 445 -16.81 6.35 -7.61
CA TYR A 445 -17.83 5.95 -6.63
C TYR A 445 -18.79 4.90 -7.16
N ARG A 446 -18.92 4.75 -8.49
CA ARG A 446 -19.67 3.63 -9.08
C ARG A 446 -19.12 2.29 -8.62
N GLU A 447 -17.79 2.17 -8.53
CA GLU A 447 -17.13 0.98 -8.00
C GLU A 447 -17.48 0.74 -6.53
N ASN A 448 -17.33 1.75 -5.67
CA ASN A 448 -17.64 1.64 -4.25
C ASN A 448 -19.12 1.29 -4.01
N TYR A 449 -20.02 1.92 -4.77
CA TYR A 449 -21.44 1.64 -4.75
C TYR A 449 -21.72 0.19 -5.17
N ILE A 450 -21.20 -0.27 -6.31
CA ILE A 450 -21.37 -1.66 -6.75
C ILE A 450 -20.81 -2.65 -5.73
N ARG A 451 -19.66 -2.35 -5.12
CA ARG A 451 -19.05 -3.21 -4.11
C ARG A 451 -19.90 -3.31 -2.85
N LYS A 452 -20.58 -2.22 -2.48
CA LYS A 452 -21.51 -2.22 -1.35
C LYS A 452 -22.80 -3.00 -1.66
N VAL A 453 -23.36 -2.85 -2.87
CA VAL A 453 -24.59 -3.57 -3.27
C VAL A 453 -24.32 -5.06 -3.50
N PHE A 454 -23.20 -5.40 -4.13
CA PHE A 454 -22.83 -6.76 -4.54
C PHE A 454 -21.46 -7.22 -4.01
N PRO A 455 -21.24 -7.26 -2.68
CA PRO A 455 -19.92 -7.57 -2.11
C PRO A 455 -19.37 -8.94 -2.54
N ASN A 456 -20.25 -9.94 -2.77
CA ASN A 456 -19.84 -11.30 -3.14
C ASN A 456 -19.64 -11.48 -4.66
N SER A 457 -20.23 -10.60 -5.47
CA SER A 457 -20.11 -10.62 -6.94
C SER A 457 -19.14 -9.58 -7.49
N HIS A 458 -18.61 -8.68 -6.64
CA HIS A 458 -17.65 -7.66 -7.05
C HIS A 458 -16.40 -8.26 -7.71
N ARG A 459 -15.95 -7.67 -8.81
CA ARG A 459 -14.76 -8.08 -9.57
C ARG A 459 -13.94 -6.87 -10.00
N TYR A 460 -12.65 -6.88 -9.69
CA TYR A 460 -11.71 -5.87 -10.20
C TYR A 460 -11.52 -5.94 -11.73
N TYR A 461 -11.52 -7.15 -12.30
CA TYR A 461 -11.38 -7.41 -13.73
C TYR A 461 -12.03 -8.76 -14.13
N TRP A 462 -12.24 -8.98 -15.43
CA TRP A 462 -12.74 -10.26 -16.00
C TRP A 462 -11.68 -10.91 -16.91
N GLY A 463 -11.36 -12.19 -16.71
CA GLY A 463 -10.36 -12.90 -17.53
C GLY A 463 -10.42 -14.43 -17.41
N LYS A 464 -9.52 -15.14 -18.11
CA LYS A 464 -9.52 -16.62 -18.25
C LYS A 464 -9.48 -17.44 -16.95
N LYS A 465 -9.16 -16.83 -15.81
CA LYS A 465 -9.15 -17.48 -14.48
C LYS A 465 -10.33 -17.05 -13.60
N SER A 466 -11.20 -16.19 -14.11
CA SER A 466 -12.38 -15.69 -13.41
C SER A 466 -13.51 -16.71 -13.54
N ALA A 467 -13.40 -17.84 -12.84
CA ALA A 467 -14.54 -18.74 -12.72
C ALA A 467 -15.69 -17.98 -12.01
N PRO A 468 -16.93 -18.09 -12.51
CA PRO A 468 -18.09 -17.57 -11.79
C PRO A 468 -18.08 -18.13 -10.37
N GLN A 469 -18.16 -17.24 -9.36
CA GLN A 469 -18.32 -17.66 -7.97
C GLN A 469 -19.78 -18.11 -7.76
N PRO A 470 -20.06 -18.98 -6.78
CA PRO A 470 -21.40 -19.53 -6.55
C PRO A 470 -22.48 -18.46 -6.40
N GLN A 471 -23.72 -18.87 -6.70
CA GLN A 471 -24.92 -18.03 -6.71
C GLN A 471 -25.05 -17.24 -5.40
N ALA A 472 -24.93 -15.92 -5.50
CA ALA A 472 -25.12 -15.04 -4.37
C ALA A 472 -26.62 -14.74 -4.20
N ASP A 473 -27.11 -14.85 -2.96
CA ASP A 473 -28.50 -14.68 -2.58
C ASP A 473 -28.89 -13.19 -2.62
N TYR A 474 -29.18 -12.68 -3.81
CA TYR A 474 -29.72 -11.34 -4.02
C TYR A 474 -31.06 -11.43 -4.76
N ASP A 475 -31.94 -10.45 -4.53
CA ASP A 475 -33.21 -10.33 -5.26
C ASP A 475 -32.95 -9.94 -6.72
N TYR A 476 -33.14 -10.90 -7.61
CA TYR A 476 -33.03 -10.73 -9.05
C TYR A 476 -34.36 -10.93 -9.78
N GLU A 477 -35.51 -10.89 -9.10
CA GLU A 477 -36.80 -11.08 -9.78
C GLU A 477 -37.05 -10.03 -10.87
N ARG A 478 -37.96 -10.33 -11.81
CA ARG A 478 -38.38 -9.34 -12.83
C ARG A 478 -38.89 -8.08 -12.13
N GLY A 479 -38.31 -6.94 -12.49
CA GLY A 479 -38.63 -5.64 -11.88
C GLY A 479 -37.77 -5.26 -10.65
N SER A 480 -36.89 -6.15 -10.18
CA SER A 480 -35.93 -5.81 -9.13
C SER A 480 -34.97 -4.70 -9.57
N TRP A 481 -34.76 -3.71 -8.71
CA TRP A 481 -33.79 -2.64 -8.93
C TRP A 481 -32.34 -3.17 -9.03
N LYS A 482 -32.03 -4.30 -8.37
CA LYS A 482 -30.70 -4.94 -8.45
C LYS A 482 -30.48 -5.57 -9.82
N ARG A 483 -31.53 -6.09 -10.45
CA ARG A 483 -31.47 -6.58 -11.83
C ARG A 483 -31.25 -5.44 -12.81
N ASN A 484 -32.00 -4.35 -12.67
CA ASN A 484 -31.78 -3.14 -13.46
C ASN A 484 -30.34 -2.60 -13.28
N LEU A 485 -29.85 -2.59 -12.04
CA LEU A 485 -28.47 -2.22 -11.75
C LEU A 485 -27.45 -3.15 -12.42
N ALA A 486 -27.68 -4.46 -12.46
CA ALA A 486 -26.83 -5.39 -13.20
C ALA A 486 -26.79 -5.07 -14.70
N HIS A 487 -27.92 -4.67 -15.29
CA HIS A 487 -28.00 -4.21 -16.68
C HIS A 487 -27.18 -2.95 -16.93
N GLN A 488 -27.23 -1.99 -16.00
CA GLN A 488 -26.42 -0.77 -16.08
C GLN A 488 -24.93 -1.09 -15.88
N ALA A 489 -24.61 -1.98 -14.95
CA ALA A 489 -23.24 -2.38 -14.62
C ALA A 489 -22.54 -3.01 -15.83
N ILE A 490 -23.16 -3.99 -16.49
CA ILE A 490 -22.57 -4.68 -17.65
C ILE A 490 -22.40 -3.75 -18.86
N LYS A 491 -23.19 -2.66 -18.93
CA LYS A 491 -23.08 -1.61 -19.94
C LYS A 491 -21.97 -0.60 -19.64
N ASN A 492 -21.44 -0.54 -18.41
CA ASN A 492 -20.57 0.54 -17.97
C ASN A 492 -19.19 0.54 -18.66
N ARG A 493 -18.54 1.71 -18.72
CA ARG A 493 -17.19 1.86 -19.29
C ARG A 493 -16.08 1.63 -18.26
N ASN A 494 -16.38 1.80 -16.97
CA ASN A 494 -15.45 1.44 -15.91
C ASN A 494 -15.28 -0.09 -15.87
N GLU A 495 -14.03 -0.56 -15.99
CA GLU A 495 -13.72 -1.98 -16.15
C GLU A 495 -14.17 -2.83 -14.95
N THR A 496 -14.02 -2.32 -13.73
CA THR A 496 -14.41 -3.01 -12.49
C THR A 496 -15.93 -3.11 -12.34
N VAL A 497 -16.65 -2.04 -12.70
CA VAL A 497 -18.12 -2.03 -12.74
C VAL A 497 -18.65 -3.01 -13.80
N MET A 498 -18.07 -2.99 -15.01
CA MET A 498 -18.41 -3.91 -16.10
C MET A 498 -18.11 -5.37 -15.72
N ALA A 499 -16.94 -5.66 -15.17
CA ALA A 499 -16.56 -7.00 -14.75
C ALA A 499 -17.49 -7.55 -13.66
N THR A 500 -17.96 -6.69 -12.76
CA THR A 500 -18.99 -7.06 -11.79
C THR A 500 -20.33 -7.32 -12.47
N GLY A 501 -20.74 -6.48 -13.44
CA GLY A 501 -21.93 -6.72 -14.26
C GLY A 501 -21.91 -8.06 -14.99
N ILE A 502 -20.76 -8.42 -15.60
CA ILE A 502 -20.55 -9.74 -16.21
C ILE A 502 -20.75 -10.84 -15.17
N GLN A 503 -20.09 -10.75 -14.00
CA GLN A 503 -20.25 -11.75 -12.93
C GLN A 503 -21.71 -11.92 -12.52
N LEU A 504 -22.48 -10.83 -12.43
CA LEU A 504 -23.90 -10.88 -12.05
C LEU A 504 -24.72 -11.65 -13.08
N PHE A 505 -24.49 -11.44 -14.37
CA PHE A 505 -25.16 -12.17 -15.45
C PHE A 505 -24.91 -13.69 -15.39
N TYR A 506 -23.74 -14.12 -14.90
CA TYR A 506 -23.44 -15.55 -14.72
C TYR A 506 -24.13 -16.20 -13.50
N VAL A 507 -24.56 -15.42 -12.52
CA VAL A 507 -25.11 -15.97 -11.26
C VAL A 507 -26.59 -15.70 -11.07
N MET A 508 -27.16 -14.72 -11.77
CA MET A 508 -28.59 -14.45 -11.72
C MET A 508 -29.36 -15.37 -12.68
N PRO A 509 -30.59 -15.81 -12.36
CA PRO A 509 -31.46 -16.47 -13.32
C PRO A 509 -31.71 -15.52 -14.49
N LEU A 510 -31.46 -15.92 -15.74
CA LEU A 510 -31.63 -15.06 -16.92
C LEU A 510 -33.04 -15.17 -17.51
N TYR A 511 -33.62 -14.05 -17.88
CA TYR A 511 -34.86 -13.92 -18.64
C TYR A 511 -34.56 -13.45 -20.07
N GLU A 512 -35.58 -13.41 -20.92
CA GLU A 512 -35.48 -13.05 -22.33
C GLU A 512 -34.91 -11.64 -22.54
N GLU A 513 -35.26 -10.67 -21.69
CA GLU A 513 -34.75 -9.30 -21.73
C GLU A 513 -33.24 -9.22 -21.44
N ASP A 514 -32.70 -10.09 -20.57
CA ASP A 514 -31.28 -10.10 -20.25
C ASP A 514 -30.46 -10.68 -21.40
N LEU A 515 -31.01 -11.70 -22.06
CA LEU A 515 -30.41 -12.31 -23.24
C LEU A 515 -30.46 -11.34 -24.43
N THR A 516 -31.58 -10.64 -24.61
CA THR A 516 -31.69 -9.56 -25.60
C THR A 516 -30.62 -8.49 -25.35
N LEU A 517 -30.41 -8.10 -24.08
CA LEU A 517 -29.35 -7.17 -23.73
C LEU A 517 -27.95 -7.75 -23.99
N ALA A 518 -27.70 -9.02 -23.69
CA ALA A 518 -26.44 -9.69 -24.01
C ALA A 518 -26.17 -9.68 -25.53
N GLU A 519 -27.19 -9.97 -26.35
CA GLU A 519 -27.12 -9.87 -27.81
C GLU A 519 -26.79 -8.45 -28.27
N GLU A 520 -27.46 -7.43 -27.74
CA GLU A 520 -27.17 -6.03 -28.04
C GLU A 520 -25.71 -5.67 -27.73
N LEU A 521 -25.20 -6.11 -26.57
CA LEU A 521 -23.84 -5.83 -26.13
C LEU A 521 -22.76 -6.50 -27.00
N LEU A 522 -23.08 -7.62 -27.67
CA LEU A 522 -22.20 -8.27 -28.65
C LEU A 522 -21.97 -7.43 -29.92
N SER A 523 -22.70 -6.33 -30.10
CA SER A 523 -22.38 -5.32 -31.12
C SER A 523 -21.12 -4.51 -30.80
N ARG A 524 -20.71 -4.45 -29.53
CA ARG A 524 -19.54 -3.69 -29.05
C ARG A 524 -18.23 -4.40 -29.41
N LYS A 525 -17.15 -3.63 -29.53
CA LYS A 525 -15.80 -4.13 -29.88
C LYS A 525 -14.97 -4.60 -28.67
N SER A 526 -15.53 -4.61 -27.46
CA SER A 526 -14.81 -5.04 -26.25
C SER A 526 -14.56 -6.54 -26.29
N LYS A 527 -13.28 -6.94 -26.38
CA LYS A 527 -12.87 -8.35 -26.42
C LYS A 527 -13.31 -9.10 -25.15
N THR A 528 -13.07 -8.51 -23.98
CA THR A 528 -13.40 -9.12 -22.69
C THR A 528 -14.90 -9.35 -22.53
N LEU A 529 -15.71 -8.31 -22.81
CA LEU A 529 -17.17 -8.40 -22.72
C LEU A 529 -17.71 -9.41 -23.73
N ARG A 530 -17.22 -9.39 -24.97
CA ARG A 530 -17.64 -10.32 -26.02
C ARG A 530 -17.38 -11.77 -25.63
N SER A 531 -16.16 -12.09 -25.19
CA SER A 531 -15.82 -13.46 -24.79
C SER A 531 -16.71 -13.94 -23.64
N ALA A 532 -16.98 -13.08 -22.66
CA ALA A 532 -17.86 -13.41 -21.54
C ALA A 532 -19.32 -13.64 -21.97
N LEU A 533 -19.86 -12.78 -22.85
CA LEU A 533 -21.24 -12.93 -23.31
C LEU A 533 -21.43 -14.15 -24.23
N ILE A 534 -20.44 -14.49 -25.06
CA ILE A 534 -20.46 -15.73 -25.85
C ILE A 534 -20.47 -16.95 -24.93
N GLU A 535 -19.58 -16.98 -23.94
CA GLU A 535 -19.53 -18.07 -22.97
C GLU A 535 -20.83 -18.16 -22.14
N LEU A 536 -21.43 -17.02 -21.76
CA LEU A 536 -22.74 -16.98 -21.10
C LEU A 536 -23.84 -17.65 -21.93
N VAL A 537 -23.90 -17.35 -23.24
CA VAL A 537 -24.89 -17.92 -24.16
C VAL A 537 -24.67 -19.42 -24.36
N VAL A 538 -23.43 -19.87 -24.55
CA VAL A 538 -23.08 -21.29 -24.73
C VAL A 538 -23.55 -22.15 -23.54
N HIS A 539 -23.55 -21.60 -22.32
CA HIS A 539 -23.99 -22.32 -21.12
C HIS A 539 -25.51 -22.29 -20.88
N GLN A 540 -26.31 -21.70 -21.77
CA GLN A 540 -27.77 -21.68 -21.65
C GLN A 540 -28.41 -23.04 -21.99
N PRO A 541 -29.62 -23.33 -21.49
CA PRO A 541 -30.40 -24.49 -21.94
C PRO A 541 -30.59 -24.49 -23.46
N GLU A 542 -30.60 -25.69 -24.06
CA GLU A 542 -30.62 -25.90 -25.51
C GLU A 542 -31.61 -24.98 -26.27
N PRO A 543 -32.90 -24.86 -25.90
CA PRO A 543 -33.84 -24.05 -26.68
C PRO A 543 -33.47 -22.57 -26.68
N ILE A 544 -32.94 -22.07 -25.56
CA ILE A 544 -32.53 -20.69 -25.38
C ILE A 544 -31.24 -20.41 -26.17
N LEU A 545 -30.26 -21.32 -26.07
CA LEU A 545 -29.01 -21.27 -26.81
C LEU A 545 -29.27 -21.20 -28.33
N GLN A 546 -30.10 -22.12 -28.87
CA GLN A 546 -30.39 -22.16 -30.30
C GLN A 546 -31.12 -20.90 -30.78
N THR A 547 -32.11 -20.43 -30.02
CA THR A 547 -32.86 -19.20 -30.32
C THR A 547 -31.95 -17.97 -30.34
N THR A 548 -31.15 -17.78 -29.29
CA THR A 548 -30.20 -16.66 -29.17
C THR A 548 -29.16 -16.70 -30.30
N THR A 549 -28.65 -17.90 -30.62
CA THR A 549 -27.69 -18.09 -31.72
C THR A 549 -28.30 -17.71 -33.06
N LEU A 550 -29.56 -18.11 -33.31
CA LEU A 550 -30.30 -17.75 -34.52
C LEU A 550 -30.46 -16.23 -34.66
N HIS A 551 -30.87 -15.54 -33.60
CA HIS A 551 -30.98 -14.07 -33.59
C HIS A 551 -29.64 -13.41 -33.96
N LEU A 552 -28.54 -13.90 -33.37
CA LEU A 552 -27.20 -13.35 -33.61
C LEU A 552 -26.75 -13.52 -35.07
N ILE A 553 -26.94 -14.70 -35.68
CA ILE A 553 -26.55 -14.93 -37.09
C ILE A 553 -27.45 -14.17 -38.08
N GLU A 554 -28.70 -13.90 -37.72
CA GLU A 554 -29.62 -13.10 -38.56
C GLU A 554 -29.42 -11.58 -38.38
N ALA A 555 -28.69 -11.16 -37.34
CA ALA A 555 -28.51 -9.76 -36.98
C ALA A 555 -27.95 -8.87 -38.12
N LYS A 556 -28.40 -7.60 -38.14
CA LYS A 556 -27.89 -6.59 -39.08
C LYS A 556 -26.43 -6.22 -38.78
N ASN A 557 -26.01 -6.24 -37.51
CA ASN A 557 -24.67 -5.87 -37.09
C ASN A 557 -23.66 -7.00 -37.35
N VAL A 558 -22.51 -6.68 -37.95
CA VAL A 558 -21.47 -7.67 -38.26
C VAL A 558 -20.84 -8.30 -37.01
N ASN A 559 -20.67 -7.56 -35.91
CA ASN A 559 -20.08 -8.10 -34.70
C ASN A 559 -21.02 -9.11 -34.01
N GLN A 560 -22.34 -8.86 -34.04
CA GLN A 560 -23.33 -9.83 -33.55
C GLN A 560 -23.31 -11.11 -34.39
N ARG A 561 -23.30 -11.00 -35.73
CA ARG A 561 -23.18 -12.17 -36.61
C ARG A 561 -21.90 -12.96 -36.38
N LEU A 562 -20.77 -12.27 -36.23
CA LEU A 562 -19.52 -12.91 -35.85
C LEU A 562 -19.64 -13.64 -34.50
N ALA A 563 -20.43 -13.13 -33.53
CA ALA A 563 -20.65 -13.81 -32.26
C ALA A 563 -21.48 -15.08 -32.44
N GLY A 564 -22.54 -15.02 -33.23
CA GLY A 564 -23.33 -16.21 -33.59
C GLY A 564 -22.50 -17.28 -34.29
N LEU A 565 -21.66 -16.89 -35.26
CA LEU A 565 -20.73 -17.81 -35.93
C LEU A 565 -19.68 -18.41 -34.97
N GLU A 566 -19.21 -17.61 -34.01
CA GLU A 566 -18.27 -18.06 -32.98
C GLU A 566 -18.92 -19.06 -32.01
N ILE A 567 -20.17 -18.84 -31.60
CA ILE A 567 -20.97 -19.79 -30.81
C ILE A 567 -21.13 -21.10 -31.58
N LEU A 568 -21.56 -21.06 -32.85
CA LEU A 568 -21.67 -22.27 -33.67
C LEU A 568 -20.34 -23.03 -33.76
N SER A 569 -19.21 -22.31 -33.85
CA SER A 569 -17.88 -22.96 -33.89
C SER A 569 -17.52 -23.60 -32.56
N ILE A 570 -17.91 -23.02 -31.43
CA ILE A 570 -17.67 -23.62 -30.11
C ILE A 570 -18.49 -24.91 -30.00
N LEU A 571 -19.79 -24.87 -30.33
CA LEU A 571 -20.66 -26.04 -30.28
C LEU A 571 -20.18 -27.17 -31.21
N ASP A 572 -19.70 -26.84 -32.41
CA ASP A 572 -19.13 -27.82 -33.35
C ASP A 572 -17.85 -28.49 -32.80
N ASN A 573 -16.95 -27.70 -32.19
CA ASN A 573 -15.74 -28.25 -31.57
C ASN A 573 -16.04 -29.16 -30.36
N ASP A 574 -17.17 -28.93 -29.69
CA ASP A 574 -17.63 -29.72 -28.54
C ASP A 574 -18.60 -30.86 -28.96
N ASP A 575 -18.74 -31.12 -30.26
CA ASP A 575 -19.63 -32.14 -30.86
C ASP A 575 -21.12 -32.00 -30.46
N GLN A 576 -21.60 -30.77 -30.25
CA GLN A 576 -22.97 -30.46 -29.81
C GLN A 576 -23.87 -29.99 -30.95
N TYR A 577 -25.12 -30.48 -31.00
CA TYR A 577 -26.19 -30.04 -31.91
C TYR A 577 -25.82 -30.01 -33.42
N PRO A 578 -25.25 -31.08 -34.00
CA PRO A 578 -24.73 -31.07 -35.38
C PRO A 578 -25.79 -30.77 -36.45
N GLU A 579 -27.04 -31.19 -36.25
CA GLU A 579 -28.13 -30.91 -37.20
C GLU A 579 -28.47 -29.41 -37.25
N PHE A 580 -28.60 -28.78 -36.07
CA PHE A 580 -28.83 -27.34 -35.95
C PHE A 580 -27.69 -26.54 -36.60
N ILE A 581 -26.44 -26.90 -36.31
CA ILE A 581 -25.26 -26.23 -36.86
C ILE A 581 -25.25 -26.32 -38.39
N ASN A 582 -25.38 -27.52 -38.95
CA ASN A 582 -25.37 -27.72 -40.40
C ASN A 582 -26.48 -26.92 -41.09
N GLN A 583 -27.70 -26.94 -40.53
CA GLN A 583 -28.82 -26.17 -41.06
C GLN A 583 -28.53 -24.65 -41.05
N GLN A 584 -28.02 -24.12 -39.93
CA GLN A 584 -27.74 -22.69 -39.82
C GLN A 584 -26.57 -22.25 -40.70
N ILE A 585 -25.51 -23.05 -40.82
CA ILE A 585 -24.35 -22.75 -41.67
C ILE A 585 -24.73 -22.75 -43.15
N GLU A 586 -25.48 -23.76 -43.63
CA GLU A 586 -25.94 -23.79 -45.01
C GLU A 586 -26.85 -22.59 -45.34
N ARG A 587 -27.75 -22.24 -44.41
CA ARG A 587 -28.57 -21.02 -44.54
C ARG A 587 -27.72 -19.75 -44.55
N TYR A 588 -26.67 -19.68 -43.74
CA TYR A 588 -25.79 -18.51 -43.66
C TYR A 588 -24.95 -18.33 -44.93
N LYS A 589 -24.43 -19.41 -45.52
CA LYS A 589 -23.67 -19.40 -46.79
C LYS A 589 -24.48 -18.84 -47.97
N ALA A 590 -25.81 -18.93 -47.91
CA ALA A 590 -26.69 -18.38 -48.95
C ALA A 590 -26.78 -16.83 -48.95
N ARG A 591 -26.16 -16.13 -47.97
CA ARG A 591 -26.15 -14.66 -47.93
C ARG A 591 -25.30 -14.10 -49.07
N PRO A 592 -25.72 -12.97 -49.70
CA PRO A 592 -25.05 -12.44 -50.90
C PRO A 592 -23.64 -11.89 -50.65
N LYS A 593 -23.30 -11.53 -49.40
CA LYS A 593 -21.99 -10.96 -49.04
C LYS A 593 -21.57 -11.41 -47.64
N HIS A 594 -20.28 -11.69 -47.51
CA HIS A 594 -19.59 -11.96 -46.25
C HIS A 594 -18.38 -11.02 -46.10
N SER A 595 -18.09 -10.59 -44.89
CA SER A 595 -16.80 -9.97 -44.55
C SER A 595 -15.68 -11.01 -44.45
N LYS A 596 -14.43 -10.55 -44.50
CA LYS A 596 -13.25 -11.43 -44.32
C LYS A 596 -13.30 -12.23 -43.01
N ASN A 597 -13.75 -11.60 -41.92
CA ASN A 597 -13.83 -12.27 -40.63
C ASN A 597 -14.97 -13.29 -40.57
N GLU A 598 -16.10 -13.05 -41.24
CA GLU A 598 -17.19 -14.03 -41.35
C GLU A 598 -16.73 -15.23 -42.17
N GLN A 599 -15.97 -15.01 -43.25
CA GLN A 599 -15.39 -16.08 -44.06
C GLN A 599 -14.48 -16.99 -43.23
N VAL A 600 -13.61 -16.41 -42.38
CA VAL A 600 -12.73 -17.18 -41.47
C VAL A 600 -13.51 -18.14 -40.57
N PHE A 601 -14.72 -17.79 -40.13
CA PHE A 601 -15.57 -18.71 -39.36
C PHE A 601 -16.24 -19.76 -40.25
N LEU A 602 -16.76 -19.39 -41.42
CA LEU A 602 -17.40 -20.33 -42.35
C LEU A 602 -16.43 -21.41 -42.84
N ASP A 603 -15.16 -21.04 -43.03
CA ASP A 603 -14.09 -21.97 -43.44
C ASP A 603 -13.89 -23.11 -42.41
N LYS A 604 -14.23 -22.91 -41.13
CA LYS A 604 -14.14 -23.94 -40.08
C LYS A 604 -15.13 -25.09 -40.26
N PHE A 605 -16.31 -24.83 -40.82
CA PHE A 605 -17.38 -25.82 -41.01
C PHE A 605 -17.32 -26.53 -42.37
N THR A 606 -16.38 -26.13 -43.21
CA THR A 606 -16.18 -26.77 -44.50
C THR A 606 -15.29 -27.99 -44.24
N LYS A 607 -15.87 -29.20 -44.34
CA LYS A 607 -15.09 -30.44 -44.33
C LYS A 607 -14.18 -30.48 -45.55
N SER A 608 -13.01 -29.87 -45.45
CA SER A 608 -11.88 -30.31 -46.23
C SER A 608 -11.18 -31.41 -45.43
N GLU A 609 -10.62 -32.41 -46.10
CA GLU A 609 -9.67 -33.35 -45.47
C GLU A 609 -8.44 -32.63 -44.87
N HIS A 610 -8.36 -31.30 -45.01
CA HIS A 610 -7.30 -30.41 -44.54
C HIS A 610 -7.88 -29.26 -43.70
N ALA A 611 -9.01 -29.48 -42.99
CA ALA A 611 -9.68 -28.42 -42.25
C ALA A 611 -8.76 -27.89 -41.14
N ASN A 612 -8.64 -26.56 -41.11
CA ASN A 612 -7.84 -25.81 -40.14
C ASN A 612 -8.61 -25.72 -38.81
N THR A 613 -8.57 -26.79 -38.00
CA THR A 613 -9.21 -26.92 -36.68
C THR A 613 -8.24 -26.61 -35.54
N PHE A 614 -8.71 -26.55 -34.29
CA PHE A 614 -7.82 -26.41 -33.14
C PHE A 614 -6.80 -27.57 -33.06
N SER A 615 -7.23 -28.82 -33.33
CA SER A 615 -6.38 -30.01 -33.34
C SER A 615 -5.35 -30.02 -34.47
N THR A 616 -5.62 -29.34 -35.60
CA THR A 616 -4.65 -29.08 -36.68
C THR A 616 -4.02 -27.69 -36.58
N GLY A 617 -4.16 -26.99 -35.44
CA GLY A 617 -3.52 -25.70 -35.16
C GLY A 617 -3.95 -24.60 -36.12
N PHE A 618 -5.17 -24.70 -36.63
CA PHE A 618 -5.77 -23.85 -37.66
C PHE A 618 -4.91 -23.76 -38.93
N GLY A 619 -4.17 -24.81 -39.27
CA GLY A 619 -3.22 -24.82 -40.40
C GLY A 619 -1.98 -23.96 -40.18
N ALA A 620 -1.88 -23.29 -39.02
CA ALA A 620 -0.68 -22.54 -38.65
C ALA A 620 0.41 -23.46 -38.10
N VAL A 621 0.07 -24.70 -37.75
CA VAL A 621 0.99 -25.67 -37.15
C VAL A 621 0.92 -26.98 -37.94
N ASP A 622 2.02 -27.36 -38.54
CA ASP A 622 2.18 -28.66 -39.20
C ASP A 622 2.47 -29.73 -38.13
N TYR A 623 1.44 -30.48 -37.70
CA TYR A 623 1.59 -31.48 -36.63
C TYR A 623 2.41 -32.70 -37.05
N SER A 624 2.44 -32.98 -38.35
CA SER A 624 3.32 -33.98 -38.96
C SER A 624 4.79 -33.54 -38.98
N ASN A 625 5.04 -32.24 -38.76
CA ASN A 625 6.35 -31.62 -38.75
C ASN A 625 6.54 -30.71 -37.53
N LEU A 626 6.00 -31.12 -36.37
CA LEU A 626 6.28 -30.39 -35.13
C LEU A 626 7.78 -30.43 -34.89
N SER A 627 8.37 -29.25 -34.71
CA SER A 627 9.68 -29.19 -34.08
C SER A 627 9.57 -29.86 -32.71
N PRO A 628 10.41 -30.85 -32.38
CA PRO A 628 10.38 -31.46 -31.06
C PRO A 628 10.49 -30.37 -29.99
N LEU A 629 9.73 -30.52 -28.90
CA LEU A 629 9.80 -29.64 -27.74
C LEU A 629 11.27 -29.38 -27.44
N TYR A 630 11.69 -28.13 -27.65
CA TYR A 630 13.10 -27.77 -27.65
C TYR A 630 13.63 -27.91 -26.23
N THR A 631 14.14 -29.11 -25.94
CA THR A 631 14.92 -29.33 -24.74
C THR A 631 16.20 -28.55 -24.96
N PRO A 632 16.47 -27.49 -24.16
CA PRO A 632 17.57 -26.60 -24.44
C PRO A 632 18.87 -27.40 -24.46
N GLN A 633 19.50 -27.44 -25.63
CA GLN A 633 20.76 -28.17 -25.78
C GLN A 633 21.93 -27.23 -25.47
N PRO A 634 22.92 -27.70 -24.70
CA PRO A 634 24.21 -27.04 -24.55
C PRO A 634 24.83 -26.66 -25.90
N LYS A 635 24.89 -25.36 -26.26
CA LYS A 635 25.50 -24.92 -27.54
C LYS A 635 27.00 -24.63 -27.45
N PHE A 636 27.51 -24.35 -26.25
CA PHE A 636 28.94 -24.08 -26.04
C PHE A 636 29.62 -25.29 -25.39
N GLN A 637 30.74 -25.71 -25.97
CA GLN A 637 31.57 -26.78 -25.43
C GLN A 637 32.44 -26.26 -24.29
N THR A 638 32.46 -26.98 -23.17
CA THR A 638 33.42 -26.73 -22.08
C THR A 638 34.78 -27.23 -22.56
N LYS A 639 35.83 -26.38 -22.52
CA LYS A 639 37.20 -26.85 -22.77
C LYS A 639 37.58 -27.84 -21.66
N ILE A 640 37.67 -29.13 -22.03
CA ILE A 640 38.15 -30.21 -21.16
C ILE A 640 39.67 -30.09 -21.08
N ASN A 641 40.22 -29.87 -19.88
CA ASN A 641 41.68 -29.84 -19.72
C ASN A 641 42.25 -31.27 -19.62
N PHE A 642 43.55 -31.43 -19.87
CA PHE A 642 44.23 -32.74 -19.89
C PHE A 642 44.02 -33.55 -18.60
N PHE A 643 43.93 -32.89 -17.44
CA PHE A 643 43.67 -33.54 -16.15
C PHE A 643 42.25 -34.12 -16.04
N ASP A 644 41.25 -33.52 -16.70
CA ASP A 644 39.87 -34.03 -16.73
C ASP A 644 39.77 -35.33 -17.56
N LYS A 645 40.64 -35.47 -18.58
CA LYS A 645 40.77 -36.71 -19.37
C LYS A 645 41.42 -37.86 -18.59
N LEU A 646 42.18 -37.56 -17.53
CA LEU A 646 42.89 -38.55 -16.71
C LEU A 646 42.08 -39.02 -15.48
N GLY A 647 40.80 -38.63 -15.36
CA GLY A 647 39.94 -39.03 -14.24
C GLY A 647 40.30 -38.39 -12.89
N ILE A 648 41.28 -37.48 -12.88
CA ILE A 648 41.59 -36.65 -11.72
C ILE A 648 40.60 -35.49 -11.71
N VAL A 649 39.42 -35.73 -11.12
CA VAL A 649 38.34 -34.74 -11.03
C VAL A 649 38.77 -33.59 -10.10
N SER A 650 39.50 -32.62 -10.66
CA SER A 650 39.82 -31.35 -10.01
C SER A 650 38.90 -30.20 -10.47
N SER A 651 37.96 -30.48 -11.37
CA SER A 651 37.10 -29.48 -12.01
C SER A 651 35.61 -29.80 -11.90
N ALA A 652 35.10 -29.92 -10.67
CA ALA A 652 33.71 -29.54 -10.38
C ALA A 652 33.46 -28.02 -10.61
N GLY A 653 34.39 -27.28 -11.23
CA GLY A 653 34.61 -25.84 -11.05
C GLY A 653 34.55 -24.96 -12.30
N LYS A 654 34.03 -25.42 -13.44
CA LYS A 654 33.57 -24.51 -14.52
C LYS A 654 32.20 -24.95 -15.05
N SER A 655 31.20 -24.90 -14.18
CA SER A 655 29.80 -25.18 -14.53
C SER A 655 29.25 -24.20 -15.57
N ASN A 656 29.81 -22.99 -15.66
CA ASN A 656 29.36 -21.97 -16.59
C ASN A 656 30.15 -21.96 -17.91
N LYS A 657 29.43 -22.16 -19.01
CA LYS A 657 29.93 -22.23 -20.39
C LYS A 657 30.41 -20.90 -20.97
N LEU A 658 30.06 -19.78 -20.34
CA LEU A 658 30.49 -18.44 -20.71
C LEU A 658 31.68 -17.94 -19.86
N SER A 659 32.30 -18.83 -19.08
CA SER A 659 33.46 -18.50 -18.23
C SER A 659 34.68 -17.96 -18.97
N ALA A 660 34.71 -18.05 -20.31
CA ALA A 660 35.72 -17.40 -21.14
C ALA A 660 35.52 -15.87 -21.27
N PHE A 661 34.27 -15.40 -21.13
CA PHE A 661 33.88 -13.98 -21.29
C PHE A 661 33.44 -13.35 -19.98
N ILE A 662 33.02 -14.18 -19.02
CA ILE A 662 32.48 -13.75 -17.73
C ILE A 662 33.38 -14.25 -16.61
N ASN A 663 33.89 -13.31 -15.80
CA ASN A 663 34.56 -13.61 -14.55
C ASN A 663 33.64 -13.31 -13.35
N PRO A 664 33.04 -14.33 -12.71
CA PRO A 664 32.11 -14.12 -11.60
C PRO A 664 32.72 -13.39 -10.39
N LYS A 665 34.02 -13.62 -10.14
CA LYS A 665 34.74 -12.96 -9.05
C LYS A 665 34.89 -11.47 -9.33
N LYS A 666 35.30 -11.12 -10.56
CA LYS A 666 35.40 -9.72 -11.02
C LYS A 666 34.06 -9.00 -10.93
N ILE A 667 32.97 -9.64 -11.38
CA ILE A 667 31.61 -9.09 -11.23
C ILE A 667 31.30 -8.82 -9.76
N SER A 668 31.49 -9.83 -8.91
CA SER A 668 31.15 -9.73 -7.49
C SER A 668 31.95 -8.63 -6.79
N GLU A 669 33.25 -8.53 -7.06
CA GLU A 669 34.12 -7.49 -6.51
C GLU A 669 33.71 -6.09 -6.99
N ALA A 670 33.50 -5.90 -8.30
CA ALA A 670 33.13 -4.61 -8.86
C ALA A 670 31.76 -4.14 -8.38
N VAL A 671 30.76 -5.01 -8.39
CA VAL A 671 29.39 -4.68 -7.97
C VAL A 671 29.30 -4.49 -6.46
N ASN A 672 30.00 -5.29 -5.65
CA ASN A 672 30.07 -5.04 -4.20
C ASN A 672 30.79 -3.73 -3.88
N ASN A 673 31.77 -3.32 -4.70
CA ASN A 673 32.36 -1.98 -4.60
C ASN A 673 31.32 -0.89 -4.90
N LEU A 674 30.46 -1.05 -5.92
CA LEU A 674 29.36 -0.11 -6.19
C LEU A 674 28.39 -0.02 -5.01
N ILE A 675 27.96 -1.18 -4.49
CA ILE A 675 27.05 -1.27 -3.34
C ILE A 675 27.65 -0.55 -2.14
N LYS A 676 28.93 -0.77 -1.87
CA LYS A 676 29.67 -0.07 -0.81
C LYS A 676 29.69 1.44 -1.03
N ARG A 677 30.01 1.92 -2.24
CA ARG A 677 30.02 3.35 -2.57
C ARG A 677 28.65 4.00 -2.41
N ILE A 678 27.59 3.33 -2.86
CA ILE A 678 26.20 3.79 -2.66
C ILE A 678 25.89 3.90 -1.16
N HIS A 679 26.29 2.91 -0.37
CA HIS A 679 26.12 2.94 1.09
C HIS A 679 26.96 4.05 1.76
N GLU A 680 28.19 4.28 1.33
CA GLU A 680 29.04 5.38 1.81
C GLU A 680 28.38 6.74 1.53
N GLN A 681 27.73 6.90 0.38
CA GLN A 681 27.00 8.11 -0.02
C GLN A 681 25.55 8.16 0.48
N ARG A 682 25.10 7.25 1.35
CA ARG A 682 23.70 7.21 1.83
C ARG A 682 23.20 8.51 2.47
N ASN A 683 24.11 9.31 3.01
CA ASN A 683 23.82 10.60 3.63
C ASN A 683 23.97 11.79 2.67
N TYR A 684 24.31 11.55 1.40
CA TYR A 684 24.38 12.60 0.39
C TYR A 684 22.97 13.14 0.10
N GLU A 685 22.85 14.45 0.18
CA GLU A 685 21.63 15.19 -0.12
C GLU A 685 21.68 15.72 -1.54
N TYR A 686 20.56 15.60 -2.23
CA TYR A 686 20.36 16.22 -3.53
C TYR A 686 18.97 16.82 -3.61
N GLU A 687 18.86 17.88 -4.39
CA GLU A 687 17.57 18.47 -4.73
C GLU A 687 16.96 17.72 -5.91
N ARG A 688 15.66 17.44 -5.81
CA ARG A 688 14.86 16.81 -6.85
C ARG A 688 13.57 17.60 -7.07
N GLU A 689 13.19 17.74 -8.34
CA GLU A 689 11.89 18.26 -8.75
C GLU A 689 10.79 17.23 -8.47
N GLY A 690 9.81 17.65 -7.68
CA GLY A 690 8.59 16.92 -7.41
C GLY A 690 7.60 17.02 -8.57
N TYR A 691 6.46 16.34 -8.44
CA TYR A 691 5.52 16.17 -9.54
C TYR A 691 4.84 17.48 -9.98
N GLN A 692 4.84 18.50 -9.13
CA GLN A 692 4.24 19.80 -9.39
C GLN A 692 5.29 20.92 -9.54
N GLY A 693 6.56 20.56 -9.77
CA GLY A 693 7.67 21.49 -9.95
C GLY A 693 8.29 22.00 -8.64
N GLU A 694 7.86 21.50 -7.48
CA GLU A 694 8.43 21.82 -6.19
C GLU A 694 9.82 21.17 -6.01
N THR A 695 10.79 21.90 -5.48
CA THR A 695 12.11 21.32 -5.18
C THR A 695 12.10 20.68 -3.80
N THR A 696 12.43 19.39 -3.72
CA THR A 696 12.54 18.63 -2.48
C THR A 696 13.98 18.18 -2.25
N THR A 697 14.49 18.32 -1.02
CA THR A 697 15.77 17.74 -0.63
C THR A 697 15.57 16.27 -0.27
N GLN A 698 16.30 15.38 -0.93
CA GLN A 698 16.23 13.94 -0.74
C GLN A 698 17.60 13.36 -0.37
N LEU A 699 17.58 12.33 0.46
CA LEU A 699 18.78 11.54 0.78
C LEU A 699 18.91 10.37 -0.20
N LEU A 700 20.14 10.13 -0.66
CA LEU A 700 20.46 8.98 -1.48
C LEU A 700 20.11 7.65 -0.79
N GLY A 701 20.27 7.56 0.53
CA GLY A 701 19.95 6.36 1.32
C GLY A 701 18.46 5.99 1.35
N GLN A 702 17.56 6.92 1.00
CA GLN A 702 16.13 6.63 0.84
C GLN A 702 15.79 6.07 -0.56
N GLY A 703 16.72 6.19 -1.50
CA GLY A 703 16.57 5.77 -2.89
C GLY A 703 17.33 6.71 -3.84
N ILE A 704 17.75 6.18 -4.99
CA ILE A 704 18.31 6.98 -6.08
C ILE A 704 17.17 7.35 -7.05
N HIS A 705 16.72 8.59 -7.00
CA HIS A 705 15.67 9.13 -7.86
C HIS A 705 16.28 10.07 -8.90
N ASP A 706 15.58 10.25 -10.02
CA ASP A 706 16.04 11.18 -11.06
C ASP A 706 15.84 12.61 -10.55
N ILE A 707 16.80 13.50 -10.80
CA ILE A 707 16.80 14.88 -10.30
C ILE A 707 15.59 15.66 -10.81
N LYS A 708 15.17 15.41 -12.05
CA LYS A 708 13.97 16.01 -12.65
C LYS A 708 13.34 15.07 -13.66
N GLU A 709 12.13 15.40 -14.09
CA GLU A 709 11.52 14.77 -15.25
C GLU A 709 12.16 15.31 -16.54
N LEU A 710 12.35 14.43 -17.52
CA LEU A 710 12.90 14.79 -18.83
C LEU A 710 11.90 14.35 -19.89
N GLU A 711 11.63 15.22 -20.87
CA GLU A 711 10.88 14.85 -22.07
C GLU A 711 11.83 14.14 -23.05
N ASP A 712 11.48 12.91 -23.44
CA ASP A 712 12.19 12.09 -24.43
C ASP A 712 13.74 12.04 -24.29
N PRO A 713 14.29 11.75 -23.10
CA PRO A 713 15.74 11.80 -22.87
C PRO A 713 16.50 10.68 -23.59
N THR A 714 17.69 11.01 -24.07
CA THR A 714 18.69 10.02 -24.48
C THR A 714 19.22 9.24 -23.26
N PRO A 715 19.76 8.02 -23.45
CA PRO A 715 20.36 7.25 -22.34
C PRO A 715 21.43 8.01 -21.54
N LEU A 716 22.22 8.86 -22.23
CA LEU A 716 23.26 9.66 -21.60
C LEU A 716 22.64 10.77 -20.72
N GLU A 717 21.59 11.44 -21.19
CA GLU A 717 20.85 12.41 -20.39
C GLU A 717 20.17 11.75 -19.19
N GLU A 718 19.59 10.55 -19.38
CA GLU A 718 19.04 9.75 -18.29
C GLU A 718 20.08 9.39 -17.21
N LEU A 719 21.32 9.10 -17.61
CA LEU A 719 22.44 8.82 -16.69
C LEU A 719 22.89 10.09 -15.95
N HIS A 720 23.03 11.21 -16.66
CA HIS A 720 23.41 12.49 -16.06
C HIS A 720 22.35 13.07 -15.12
N ASN A 721 21.09 12.66 -15.30
CA ASN A 721 19.98 13.03 -14.43
C ASN A 721 19.95 12.25 -13.10
N LEU A 722 20.86 11.28 -12.90
CA LEU A 722 21.05 10.67 -11.58
C LEU A 722 21.85 11.61 -10.65
N PRO A 723 21.51 11.68 -9.35
CA PRO A 723 22.39 12.30 -8.37
C PRO A 723 23.73 11.57 -8.34
N LEU A 724 24.83 12.34 -8.24
CA LEU A 724 26.20 11.83 -8.29
C LEU A 724 26.54 11.05 -9.59
N ALA A 725 25.93 11.37 -10.73
CA ALA A 725 26.18 10.70 -12.02
C ALA A 725 27.68 10.50 -12.33
N LYS A 726 28.51 11.52 -12.05
CA LYS A 726 29.97 11.45 -12.23
C LYS A 726 30.61 10.31 -11.44
N LEU A 727 30.20 10.08 -10.19
CA LEU A 727 30.71 9.01 -9.35
C LEU A 727 30.38 7.63 -9.93
N TRP A 728 29.19 7.48 -10.52
CA TRP A 728 28.76 6.22 -11.15
C TRP A 728 29.50 5.94 -12.45
N ILE A 729 29.73 6.99 -13.26
CA ILE A 729 30.54 6.93 -14.48
C ILE A 729 31.98 6.55 -14.13
N GLU A 730 32.58 7.23 -13.15
CA GLU A 730 33.93 6.91 -12.66
C GLU A 730 33.99 5.46 -12.17
N TRP A 731 33.00 4.98 -11.40
CA TRP A 731 32.95 3.58 -11.00
C TRP A 731 32.93 2.64 -12.22
N TYR A 732 32.13 2.94 -13.24
CA TYR A 732 32.02 2.09 -14.43
C TYR A 732 33.36 2.00 -15.18
N GLU A 733 34.01 3.13 -15.42
CA GLU A 733 35.33 3.20 -16.07
C GLU A 733 36.39 2.38 -15.32
N HIS A 734 36.34 2.37 -13.98
CA HIS A 734 37.27 1.58 -13.14
C HIS A 734 36.86 0.11 -12.99
N SER A 735 35.57 -0.21 -13.13
CA SER A 735 35.06 -1.57 -12.95
C SER A 735 35.66 -2.56 -13.96
N GLN A 736 36.03 -2.04 -15.15
CA GLN A 736 36.51 -2.81 -16.29
C GLN A 736 35.55 -3.93 -16.72
N LEU A 737 34.30 -3.94 -16.26
CA LEU A 737 33.30 -4.95 -16.62
C LEU A 737 32.96 -4.80 -18.10
N ASN A 738 32.99 -5.91 -18.83
CA ASN A 738 32.49 -5.92 -20.20
C ASN A 738 30.95 -6.02 -20.22
N ASP A 739 30.35 -5.85 -21.40
CA ASP A 739 28.90 -5.85 -21.59
C ASP A 739 28.22 -7.13 -21.09
N TYR A 740 28.86 -8.30 -21.30
CA TYR A 740 28.33 -9.57 -20.81
C TYR A 740 28.35 -9.65 -19.29
N GLU A 741 29.42 -9.15 -18.67
CA GLU A 741 29.57 -9.11 -17.21
C GLU A 741 28.57 -8.13 -16.58
N MET A 742 28.39 -6.95 -17.18
CA MET A 742 27.41 -5.95 -16.75
C MET A 742 25.98 -6.49 -16.87
N TYR A 743 25.66 -7.10 -18.02
CA TYR A 743 24.36 -7.72 -18.24
C TYR A 743 24.09 -8.85 -17.22
N MET A 744 25.08 -9.70 -16.93
CA MET A 744 24.92 -10.78 -15.95
C MET A 744 24.71 -10.24 -14.53
N ALA A 745 25.39 -9.16 -14.15
CA ALA A 745 25.14 -8.49 -12.87
C ALA A 745 23.69 -7.99 -12.78
N ILE A 746 23.23 -7.22 -13.78
CA ILE A 746 21.85 -6.70 -13.84
C ILE A 746 20.84 -7.83 -13.77
N ARG A 747 21.02 -8.87 -14.59
CA ARG A 747 20.12 -10.04 -14.65
C ARG A 747 20.06 -10.76 -13.31
N PHE A 748 21.19 -11.00 -12.66
CA PHE A 748 21.26 -11.74 -11.41
C PHE A 748 20.58 -10.97 -10.28
N ILE A 749 20.86 -9.66 -10.14
CA ILE A 749 20.24 -8.81 -9.10
C ILE A 749 18.72 -8.69 -9.32
N ALA A 750 18.27 -8.53 -10.56
CA ALA A 750 16.83 -8.47 -10.89
C ALA A 750 16.08 -9.77 -10.58
N ASN A 751 16.79 -10.91 -10.57
CA ASN A 751 16.23 -12.24 -10.33
C ASN A 751 16.78 -12.89 -9.05
N ALA A 752 17.16 -12.11 -8.04
CA ALA A 752 17.86 -12.59 -6.84
C ALA A 752 17.19 -13.77 -6.12
N ASN A 753 15.87 -13.91 -6.22
CA ASN A 753 15.12 -15.03 -5.63
C ASN A 753 15.18 -16.32 -6.46
N ASN A 754 15.29 -16.20 -7.78
CA ASN A 754 15.31 -17.33 -8.72
C ASN A 754 16.32 -17.06 -9.84
N PRO A 755 17.64 -16.96 -9.52
CA PRO A 755 18.63 -16.44 -10.46
C PRO A 755 18.80 -17.34 -11.69
N TYR A 756 18.51 -18.64 -11.57
CA TYR A 756 18.74 -19.61 -12.64
C TYR A 756 17.50 -19.87 -13.51
N SER A 757 16.31 -20.04 -12.91
CA SER A 757 15.04 -20.30 -13.59
C SER A 757 13.88 -20.29 -12.58
N TYR A 758 12.67 -19.95 -13.04
CA TYR A 758 11.43 -20.15 -12.27
C TYR A 758 10.95 -21.61 -12.29
N TYR A 759 11.34 -22.38 -13.30
CA TYR A 759 11.03 -23.81 -13.42
C TYR A 759 12.19 -24.63 -12.87
N SER A 760 11.93 -25.43 -11.83
CA SER A 760 12.92 -26.25 -11.14
C SER A 760 13.67 -27.20 -12.08
N THR A 761 12.96 -27.78 -13.06
CA THR A 761 13.51 -28.69 -14.07
C THR A 761 14.56 -28.03 -14.98
N LEU A 762 14.53 -26.70 -15.14
CA LEU A 762 15.47 -25.96 -15.97
C LEU A 762 16.63 -25.34 -15.18
N ILE A 763 16.66 -25.44 -13.86
CA ILE A 763 17.77 -24.93 -13.04
C ILE A 763 19.13 -25.53 -13.45
N PRO A 764 19.25 -26.86 -13.67
CA PRO A 764 20.52 -27.44 -14.12
C PRO A 764 20.99 -26.89 -15.47
N PHE A 765 20.06 -26.56 -16.37
CA PHE A 765 20.38 -25.93 -17.65
C PHE A 765 20.80 -24.46 -17.45
N GLY A 766 20.05 -23.68 -16.67
CA GLY A 766 20.36 -22.28 -16.39
C GLY A 766 21.74 -22.08 -15.75
N LYS A 767 22.14 -22.96 -14.83
CA LYS A 767 23.48 -22.96 -14.21
C LYS A 767 24.63 -23.09 -15.23
N GLN A 768 24.34 -23.59 -16.44
CA GLN A 768 25.35 -23.69 -17.49
C GLN A 768 25.67 -22.36 -18.17
N TYR A 769 24.82 -21.33 -18.02
CA TYR A 769 24.97 -20.05 -18.72
C TYR A 769 24.97 -18.85 -17.78
N ILE A 770 24.34 -18.98 -16.62
CA ILE A 770 24.24 -17.90 -15.63
C ILE A 770 25.33 -18.11 -14.57
N PRO A 771 26.23 -17.13 -14.37
CA PRO A 771 27.31 -17.28 -13.40
C PRO A 771 26.74 -17.34 -11.99
N ASN A 772 27.37 -18.11 -11.10
CA ASN A 772 27.03 -18.02 -9.68
C ASN A 772 27.57 -16.69 -9.14
N LEU A 773 26.66 -15.80 -8.75
CA LEU A 773 26.95 -14.50 -8.15
C LEU A 773 26.32 -14.38 -6.75
N GLU A 774 26.17 -15.50 -6.02
CA GLU A 774 25.70 -15.53 -4.63
C GLU A 774 26.60 -14.74 -3.66
N ALA A 775 27.82 -14.38 -4.09
CA ALA A 775 28.72 -13.51 -3.33
C ALA A 775 28.35 -12.01 -3.43
N LEU A 776 27.32 -11.64 -4.21
CA LEU A 776 26.84 -10.27 -4.28
C LEU A 776 26.16 -9.86 -2.97
N ALA A 777 26.47 -8.65 -2.53
CA ALA A 777 25.98 -8.03 -1.31
C ALA A 777 24.54 -7.49 -1.44
N ILE A 778 23.61 -8.36 -1.85
CA ILE A 778 22.23 -8.00 -2.23
C ILE A 778 21.18 -8.69 -1.35
N GLU A 779 19.99 -8.13 -1.30
CA GLU A 779 18.89 -8.70 -0.52
C GLU A 779 18.24 -9.86 -1.28
N HIS A 780 18.22 -11.06 -0.67
CA HIS A 780 17.41 -12.18 -1.12
C HIS A 780 16.08 -12.15 -0.36
N ASN A 781 14.96 -12.12 -1.10
CA ASN A 781 13.57 -11.97 -0.64
C ASN A 781 12.99 -10.55 -0.43
N PRO A 782 12.99 -9.66 -1.43
CA PRO A 782 12.05 -8.54 -1.46
C PRO A 782 10.94 -8.83 -2.48
N ARG A 783 9.77 -9.27 -2.04
CA ARG A 783 8.51 -9.12 -2.83
C ARG A 783 8.08 -7.64 -2.96
N SER A 784 9.00 -6.69 -2.76
CA SER A 784 8.71 -5.27 -2.68
C SER A 784 9.26 -4.54 -3.89
N TYR A 785 8.39 -3.77 -4.55
CA TYR A 785 8.74 -2.77 -5.55
C TYR A 785 9.77 -1.74 -5.02
N TYR A 786 9.95 -1.66 -3.70
CA TYR A 786 10.84 -0.75 -2.98
C TYR A 786 12.05 -1.44 -2.33
N GLY A 787 12.42 -2.66 -2.74
CA GLY A 787 13.59 -3.36 -2.20
C GLY A 787 14.92 -2.66 -2.54
N LYS A 788 15.94 -2.75 -1.68
CA LYS A 788 17.23 -2.05 -1.87
C LYS A 788 17.92 -2.40 -3.20
N ASN A 789 17.70 -3.61 -3.71
CA ASN A 789 18.22 -4.05 -5.00
C ASN A 789 17.81 -3.14 -6.17
N GLN A 790 16.66 -2.45 -6.09
CA GLN A 790 16.22 -1.51 -7.14
C GLN A 790 17.16 -0.31 -7.29
N VAL A 791 17.79 0.13 -6.19
CA VAL A 791 18.75 1.23 -6.20
C VAL A 791 19.98 0.85 -7.04
N TYR A 792 20.53 -0.34 -6.79
CA TYR A 792 21.70 -0.85 -7.54
C TYR A 792 21.35 -1.10 -9.01
N LEU A 793 20.18 -1.69 -9.26
CA LEU A 793 19.70 -1.94 -10.62
C LEU A 793 19.52 -0.66 -11.42
N LYS A 794 19.05 0.42 -10.80
CA LYS A 794 18.87 1.70 -11.50
C LYS A 794 20.21 2.24 -11.99
N VAL A 795 21.22 2.30 -11.14
CA VAL A 795 22.57 2.77 -11.52
C VAL A 795 23.17 1.87 -12.61
N LEU A 796 23.19 0.55 -12.40
CA LEU A 796 23.74 -0.40 -13.37
C LEU A 796 23.03 -0.33 -14.73
N LYS A 797 21.69 -0.21 -14.76
CA LYS A 797 20.93 -0.09 -16.01
C LYS A 797 21.17 1.23 -16.72
N ARG A 798 21.30 2.35 -16.00
CA ARG A 798 21.61 3.66 -16.61
C ARG A 798 22.99 3.63 -17.26
N LEU A 799 23.98 3.04 -16.58
CA LEU A 799 25.34 2.86 -17.11
C LEU A 799 25.37 1.91 -18.31
N PHE A 800 24.66 0.78 -18.26
CA PHE A 800 24.67 -0.21 -19.34
C PHE A 800 24.00 0.24 -20.66
N LYS A 801 23.16 1.28 -20.61
CA LYS A 801 22.48 1.82 -21.81
C LYS A 801 23.32 2.85 -22.59
N VAL A 802 24.39 3.35 -21.98
CA VAL A 802 25.32 4.34 -22.55
C VAL A 802 26.54 3.58 -23.05
#